data_AF-A0A3B8LTT9-F1
#
_entry.id   AF-A0A3B8LTT9-F1
#
_cell.length_a   1.000
_cell.length_b   1.000
_cell.length_c   1.000
_cell.angle_alpha   90.00
_cell.angle_beta   90.00
_cell.angle_gamma   90.00
#
_symmetry.space_group_name_H-M   'P 1'
#
loop_
_entity.id
_entity.type
_entity.pdbx_description
1 polymer ?
#
loop_
_entity_poly.entity_id
_entity_poly.type
_entity_poly.pdbx_seq_one_letter_code
_entity_poly.pdbx_strand_id
1 'polypeptide(L)'
;MTRRLSLAVPKNLLLPVVLMSCTLVSAEEPRDPIPRGGGRLKNHWATCVISMKSGHIAGIWDNISGRRLVQESYETYRLTTPDGKTITISEKDDRVHSAISTAPPPNRPRWGNQTAYFARNPKIPGSEIRKSYYFALVGEEQRIVCRSVSITAPTEQATLFTSVSHTILAPRFRKDSLYHYVVPQGVAGDQRPLIRSPQITKPLIRRDHSNDRQGRAASDIFQPKWKIGLSQYLYRVGRHWVYPVGLRNPTHWTDNGWQIASGGFFLADKSENKRTNRLEMRYHIFGEDRLAVHEEYLGLPELAKIRNDTQQKLRLEKVRTPGTPARFLRPGDRVPTASLINIGSGDKGQFRYGVYATSDESRLEQISPTDSKKVVLSLTGKQLKERFAQQRKKNPALMGGMYIYRRHESPILIDHLDWLASRTPNGLVNLRPIKEVFEFETRGIVAESDYLGTGVYYWDAALDAGQVDWERRTVSQTQSAIDRWKMLFDALHQRDKLLWTNSRTGSAYYDITYYEASGAQKITGKSWRDAADMDLMNKIYQVPGTIHVPLYWWNNGPEENTQIYQNHCLALALSPRDGAWSREVDGKLPESADDGVLFEVIDEFRNARFVRIGLEPAWWNDLKTKIEAYTLQLGPTWFLNVISHRKKSSNVTASIDTARAKLDPQQPIFCWQHQARKALKAGSQYPAKQVDRYFTSTQLAVVKPTEKRLVLSLPDVPPEILRMCTITQVPAWIVSADGVATQLRLPQTLGSTVSGKVDQAQRQVTLETSGNRRLTLAAWWDAGWGKVRVRVDGTEVPHRVDQASGQHLLVFDVPTGSHRVQLAP
;
A
#
# COMPACT_ATOMS: atom_id res chain seq x y z
N MET A 1 39.47 28.76 -61.43
CA MET A 1 39.16 28.17 -62.76
C MET A 1 40.24 27.14 -63.10
N THR A 2 39.86 26.03 -63.74
CA THR A 2 40.68 24.91 -64.26
C THR A 2 41.49 24.12 -63.22
N ARG A 3 41.58 22.78 -63.22
CA ARG A 3 41.38 21.73 -64.23
C ARG A 3 41.18 20.39 -63.49
N ARG A 4 40.27 19.55 -63.98
CA ARG A 4 40.26 18.09 -63.74
C ARG A 4 41.25 17.43 -64.70
N LEU A 5 41.89 16.34 -64.28
CA LEU A 5 42.27 15.23 -65.15
C LEU A 5 42.21 13.91 -64.39
N SER A 6 41.65 12.94 -65.11
CA SER A 6 41.16 11.60 -64.77
C SER A 6 42.19 10.50 -65.02
N LEU A 7 41.94 9.28 -64.50
CA LEU A 7 42.12 7.94 -65.12
C LEU A 7 41.67 6.89 -64.05
N ALA A 8 40.56 6.14 -64.15
CA ALA A 8 40.24 4.96 -64.99
C ALA A 8 41.14 3.75 -64.62
N VAL A 9 40.75 2.49 -64.33
CA VAL A 9 39.56 1.59 -64.44
C VAL A 9 39.77 0.39 -63.41
N PRO A 10 39.24 -0.86 -63.55
CA PRO A 10 37.97 -1.47 -63.07
C PRO A 10 38.03 -2.55 -61.94
N LYS A 11 36.81 -2.87 -61.45
CA LYS A 11 36.17 -4.13 -60.97
C LYS A 11 36.97 -5.38 -60.53
N ASN A 12 36.46 -5.89 -59.38
CA ASN A 12 36.38 -7.27 -58.85
C ASN A 12 37.59 -7.85 -58.10
N LEU A 13 37.46 -8.04 -56.77
CA LEU A 13 37.46 -9.36 -56.11
C LEU A 13 37.00 -9.25 -54.64
N LEU A 14 36.30 -10.28 -54.17
CA LEU A 14 35.70 -10.43 -52.84
C LEU A 14 36.73 -10.57 -51.70
N LEU A 15 36.45 -9.97 -50.54
CA LEU A 15 36.64 -10.60 -49.22
C LEU A 15 35.77 -9.91 -48.15
N PRO A 16 35.11 -10.67 -47.23
CA PRO A 16 34.21 -10.12 -46.23
C PRO A 16 35.00 -9.56 -45.05
N VAL A 17 34.78 -8.28 -44.72
CA VAL A 17 35.18 -7.76 -43.40
C VAL A 17 34.15 -8.27 -42.40
N VAL A 18 34.53 -9.34 -41.70
CA VAL A 18 33.96 -9.72 -40.41
C VAL A 18 34.11 -8.53 -39.47
N LEU A 19 33.07 -7.72 -39.36
CA LEU A 19 32.90 -6.78 -38.25
C LEU A 19 32.71 -7.64 -37.01
N MET A 20 33.82 -7.91 -36.31
CA MET A 20 33.76 -8.36 -34.92
C MET A 20 32.99 -7.31 -34.13
N SER A 21 31.72 -7.60 -33.89
CA SER A 21 30.96 -7.08 -32.79
C SER A 21 31.66 -7.53 -31.51
N CYS A 22 32.66 -6.77 -31.07
CA CYS A 22 33.09 -6.81 -29.68
C CYS A 22 31.90 -6.32 -28.85
N THR A 23 31.08 -7.26 -28.42
CA THR A 23 30.31 -7.11 -27.19
C THR A 23 31.33 -6.73 -26.12
N LEU A 24 31.38 -5.44 -25.79
CA LEU A 24 31.97 -4.95 -24.55
C LEU A 24 31.21 -5.65 -23.43
N VAL A 25 31.69 -6.83 -23.04
CA VAL A 25 31.35 -7.45 -21.77
C VAL A 25 31.79 -6.43 -20.74
N SER A 26 30.83 -5.69 -20.19
CA SER A 26 31.06 -4.80 -19.06
C SER A 26 31.79 -5.61 -18.00
N ALA A 27 33.08 -5.37 -17.81
CA ALA A 27 33.87 -6.02 -16.78
C ALA A 27 33.09 -5.95 -15.45
N GLU A 28 32.92 -7.10 -14.78
CA GLU A 28 32.27 -7.11 -13.48
C GLU A 28 33.01 -6.17 -12.54
N GLU A 29 32.27 -5.23 -11.94
CA GLU A 29 32.85 -4.31 -10.98
C GLU A 29 33.51 -5.09 -9.81
N PRO A 30 34.74 -4.72 -9.40
CA PRO A 30 35.51 -5.50 -8.43
C PRO A 30 34.83 -5.57 -7.06
N ARG A 31 34.95 -6.73 -6.40
CA ARG A 31 34.48 -7.02 -5.04
C ARG A 31 35.17 -6.11 -4.02
N ASP A 32 34.45 -5.76 -2.95
CA ASP A 32 35.01 -4.93 -1.87
C ASP A 32 35.63 -5.83 -0.78
N PRO A 33 36.88 -5.59 -0.35
CA PRO A 33 37.55 -6.45 0.62
C PRO A 33 36.85 -6.41 1.99
N ILE A 34 36.71 -7.58 2.61
CA ILE A 34 36.17 -7.72 3.97
C ILE A 34 37.34 -7.69 4.97
N PRO A 35 37.40 -6.73 5.91
CA PRO A 35 38.49 -6.61 6.87
C PRO A 35 38.72 -7.91 7.67
N ARG A 36 39.97 -8.36 7.80
CA ARG A 36 40.33 -9.61 8.51
C ARG A 36 40.06 -9.56 10.03
N GLY A 37 40.14 -8.38 10.64
CA GLY A 37 39.86 -8.17 12.08
C GLY A 37 38.39 -7.82 12.37
N GLY A 38 37.93 -8.12 13.59
CA GLY A 38 36.57 -7.85 14.05
C GLY A 38 35.72 -9.11 14.26
N GLY A 39 34.66 -9.00 15.06
CA GLY A 39 33.68 -10.08 15.19
C GLY A 39 32.79 -10.13 13.95
N ARG A 40 32.38 -11.33 13.52
CA ARG A 40 31.70 -11.53 12.23
C ARG A 40 30.44 -12.35 12.38
N LEU A 41 29.38 -11.86 11.76
CA LEU A 41 28.14 -12.58 11.56
C LEU A 41 27.97 -12.80 10.04
N LYS A 42 27.97 -14.06 9.58
CA LYS A 42 27.92 -14.40 8.14
C LYS A 42 26.92 -15.52 7.83
N ASN A 43 26.32 -15.46 6.66
CA ASN A 43 25.55 -16.55 6.05
C ASN A 43 25.67 -16.51 4.52
N HIS A 44 24.78 -17.18 3.78
CA HIS A 44 24.79 -17.15 2.31
C HIS A 44 24.56 -15.75 1.72
N TRP A 45 23.73 -14.93 2.37
CA TRP A 45 23.27 -13.63 1.86
C TRP A 45 24.18 -12.48 2.22
N ALA A 46 24.72 -12.47 3.45
CA ALA A 46 25.42 -11.31 3.94
C ALA A 46 26.55 -11.63 4.91
N THR A 47 27.50 -10.72 4.96
CA THR A 47 28.52 -10.65 6.00
C THR A 47 28.39 -9.31 6.73
N CYS A 48 28.15 -9.36 8.03
CA CYS A 48 28.13 -8.21 8.93
C CYS A 48 29.38 -8.24 9.82
N VAL A 49 30.17 -7.17 9.77
CA VAL A 49 31.38 -7.00 10.59
C VAL A 49 31.07 -6.09 11.77
N ILE A 50 31.45 -6.52 12.96
CA ILE A 50 31.16 -5.85 14.23
C ILE A 50 32.48 -5.43 14.88
N SER A 51 32.55 -4.16 15.29
CA SER A 51 33.74 -3.61 15.95
C SER A 51 33.94 -4.25 17.32
N MET A 52 35.09 -4.86 17.57
CA MET A 52 35.43 -5.40 18.90
C MET A 52 35.71 -4.30 19.94
N LYS A 53 35.92 -3.05 19.51
CA LYS A 53 36.22 -1.94 20.42
C LYS A 53 34.95 -1.44 21.13
N SER A 54 33.92 -1.16 20.35
CA SER A 54 32.69 -0.56 20.85
C SER A 54 31.43 -1.36 20.55
N GLY A 55 31.50 -2.39 19.72
CA GLY A 55 30.36 -3.27 19.43
C GLY A 55 29.36 -2.71 18.41
N HIS A 56 29.70 -1.66 17.65
CA HIS A 56 28.89 -1.13 16.53
C HIS A 56 29.11 -1.91 15.23
N ILE A 57 28.26 -1.72 14.21
CA ILE A 57 28.42 -2.36 12.89
C ILE A 57 29.48 -1.60 12.08
N ALA A 58 30.63 -2.24 11.86
CA ALA A 58 31.71 -1.70 11.05
C ALA A 58 31.52 -1.91 9.54
N GLY A 59 30.49 -2.67 9.12
CA GLY A 59 30.06 -2.74 7.73
C GLY A 59 29.16 -3.95 7.44
N ILE A 60 28.44 -3.89 6.32
CA ILE A 60 27.60 -4.97 5.81
C ILE A 60 27.91 -5.18 4.33
N TRP A 61 28.16 -6.43 3.94
CA TRP A 61 28.41 -6.87 2.57
C TRP A 61 27.31 -7.82 2.12
N ASP A 62 26.95 -7.71 0.85
CA ASP A 62 26.21 -8.74 0.13
C ASP A 62 27.20 -9.82 -0.33
N ASN A 63 26.93 -11.07 0.06
CA ASN A 63 27.80 -12.19 -0.26
C ASN A 63 27.59 -12.73 -1.69
N ILE A 64 26.46 -12.39 -2.34
CA ILE A 64 26.20 -12.81 -3.72
C ILE A 64 27.09 -12.03 -4.69
N SER A 65 27.06 -10.70 -4.62
CA SER A 65 27.90 -9.83 -5.46
C SER A 65 29.28 -9.55 -4.88
N GLY A 66 29.49 -9.79 -3.58
CA GLY A 66 30.72 -9.44 -2.87
C GLY A 66 30.91 -7.93 -2.68
N ARG A 67 29.83 -7.15 -2.74
CA ARG A 67 29.86 -5.68 -2.67
C ARG A 67 29.44 -5.20 -1.29
N ARG A 68 30.05 -4.10 -0.84
CA ARG A 68 29.73 -3.46 0.43
C ARG A 68 28.48 -2.60 0.28
N LEU A 69 27.51 -2.79 1.16
CA LEU A 69 26.27 -2.02 1.21
C LEU A 69 26.36 -0.90 2.26
N VAL A 70 26.86 -1.25 3.45
CA VAL A 70 26.99 -0.33 4.59
C VAL A 70 28.46 -0.12 4.91
N GLN A 71 28.89 1.14 4.94
CA GLN A 71 30.20 1.54 5.39
C GLN A 71 30.31 1.44 6.90
N GLU A 72 29.32 1.95 7.63
CA GLU A 72 29.30 1.94 9.11
C GLU A 72 27.86 2.12 9.59
N SER A 73 27.51 1.52 10.72
CA SER A 73 26.26 1.79 11.44
C SER A 73 26.47 1.78 12.95
N TYR A 74 25.96 2.82 13.62
CA TYR A 74 26.08 3.01 15.06
C TYR A 74 24.86 3.72 15.65
N GLU A 75 24.63 3.59 16.96
CA GLU A 75 23.58 4.32 17.67
C GLU A 75 24.10 5.58 18.37
N THR A 76 23.21 6.55 18.52
CA THR A 76 23.29 7.56 19.56
C THR A 76 22.16 7.32 20.55
N TYR A 77 22.51 7.09 21.81
CA TYR A 77 21.60 6.92 22.93
C TYR A 77 21.32 8.27 23.58
N ARG A 78 20.06 8.52 23.94
CA ARG A 78 19.66 9.68 24.74
C ARG A 78 18.88 9.21 25.96
N LEU A 79 19.37 9.59 27.13
CA LEU A 79 18.77 9.31 28.43
C LEU A 79 18.21 10.61 29.00
N THR A 80 16.91 10.65 29.26
CA THR A 80 16.21 11.83 29.79
C THR A 80 15.55 11.50 31.12
N THR A 81 15.67 12.39 32.09
CA THR A 81 15.06 12.28 33.43
C THR A 81 13.79 13.15 33.53
N PRO A 82 12.96 12.98 34.58
CA PRO A 82 11.67 13.66 34.67
C PRO A 82 11.78 15.19 34.77
N ASP A 83 12.90 15.68 35.32
CA ASP A 83 13.26 17.11 35.37
C ASP A 83 13.77 17.68 34.03
N GLY A 84 13.78 16.87 32.97
CA GLY A 84 14.19 17.26 31.63
C GLY A 84 15.70 17.22 31.38
N LYS A 85 16.54 16.89 32.37
CA LYS A 85 17.98 16.72 32.14
C LYS A 85 18.20 15.56 31.16
N THR A 86 19.13 15.77 30.24
CA THR A 86 19.34 14.84 29.13
C THR A 86 20.83 14.63 28.90
N ILE A 87 21.25 13.37 28.84
CA ILE A 87 22.60 12.98 28.39
C ILE A 87 22.51 12.26 27.05
N THR A 88 23.42 12.59 26.14
CA THR A 88 23.50 12.01 24.79
C THR A 88 24.86 11.35 24.61
N ILE A 89 24.85 10.09 24.17
CA ILE A 89 26.01 9.20 24.18
C ILE A 89 26.10 8.49 22.84
N SER A 90 27.29 8.46 22.25
CA SER A 90 27.53 7.67 21.05
C SER A 90 27.93 6.25 21.43
N GLU A 91 27.38 5.28 20.72
CA GLU A 91 27.83 3.90 20.78
C GLU A 91 29.34 3.74 20.48
N LYS A 92 29.93 4.67 19.73
CA LYS A 92 31.37 4.65 19.45
C LYS A 92 32.21 4.86 20.72
N ASP A 93 31.63 5.44 21.76
CA ASP A 93 32.28 5.66 23.06
C ASP A 93 32.17 4.43 23.99
N ASP A 94 31.37 3.43 23.62
CA ASP A 94 31.23 2.20 24.39
C ASP A 94 32.54 1.41 24.40
N ARG A 95 32.80 0.72 25.51
CA ARG A 95 33.97 -0.14 25.68
C ARG A 95 33.50 -1.58 25.89
N VAL A 96 33.65 -2.40 24.86
CA VAL A 96 33.39 -3.84 24.94
C VAL A 96 34.43 -4.48 25.85
N HIS A 97 33.98 -5.25 26.82
CA HIS A 97 34.86 -6.01 27.72
C HIS A 97 34.60 -7.52 27.66
N SER A 98 33.50 -7.96 27.05
CA SER A 98 33.22 -9.38 26.82
C SER A 98 32.38 -9.60 25.56
N ALA A 99 32.55 -10.75 24.92
CA ALA A 99 31.75 -11.19 23.80
C ALA A 99 31.44 -12.69 23.93
N ILE A 100 30.20 -13.07 23.61
CA ILE A 100 29.72 -14.45 23.59
C ILE A 100 29.22 -14.75 22.20
N SER A 101 29.79 -15.75 21.54
CA SER A 101 29.25 -16.30 20.31
C SER A 101 28.59 -17.63 20.63
N THR A 102 27.32 -17.78 20.29
CA THR A 102 26.58 -19.03 20.47
C THR A 102 26.23 -19.60 19.11
N ALA A 103 26.63 -20.86 18.88
CA ALA A 103 26.09 -21.65 17.79
C ALA A 103 24.56 -21.79 17.95
N PRO A 104 23.78 -21.89 16.87
CA PRO A 104 22.33 -22.06 16.96
C PRO A 104 22.00 -23.33 17.77
N PRO A 105 21.02 -23.29 18.69
CA PRO A 105 20.54 -24.50 19.35
C PRO A 105 20.00 -25.47 18.28
N PRO A 106 20.25 -26.79 18.39
CA PRO A 106 19.81 -27.78 17.40
C PRO A 106 18.30 -27.70 17.09
N ASN A 107 17.52 -27.24 18.07
CA ASN A 107 16.06 -27.23 18.03
C ASN A 107 15.46 -25.85 17.71
N ARG A 108 16.29 -24.81 17.47
CA ARG A 108 15.84 -23.45 17.12
C ARG A 108 16.69 -22.81 16.00
N PRO A 109 16.75 -23.41 14.81
CA PRO A 109 17.54 -22.91 13.66
C PRO A 109 17.12 -21.52 13.16
N ARG A 110 15.93 -21.03 13.54
CA ARG A 110 15.38 -19.72 13.15
C ARG A 110 16.19 -18.50 13.63
N TRP A 111 17.15 -18.69 14.53
CA TRP A 111 17.92 -17.60 15.13
C TRP A 111 19.33 -17.43 14.53
N GLY A 112 19.75 -18.32 13.61
CA GLY A 112 21.10 -18.28 13.02
C GLY A 112 22.23 -18.29 14.05
N ASN A 113 23.46 -18.04 13.60
CA ASN A 113 24.56 -17.73 14.52
C ASN A 113 24.21 -16.44 15.28
N GLN A 114 24.36 -16.43 16.60
CA GLN A 114 24.16 -15.24 17.42
C GLN A 114 25.48 -14.83 18.05
N THR A 115 25.78 -13.54 18.01
CA THR A 115 26.91 -12.96 18.76
C THR A 115 26.40 -11.86 19.66
N ALA A 116 26.76 -11.91 20.94
CA ALA A 116 26.46 -10.89 21.93
C ALA A 116 27.75 -10.22 22.42
N TYR A 117 27.71 -8.91 22.61
CA TYR A 117 28.78 -8.10 23.18
C TYR A 117 28.27 -7.41 24.43
N PHE A 118 29.14 -7.35 25.43
CA PHE A 118 28.90 -6.69 26.71
C PHE A 118 29.87 -5.52 26.80
N ALA A 119 29.30 -4.33 27.00
CA ALA A 119 30.03 -3.08 26.97
C ALA A 119 29.60 -2.16 28.12
N ARG A 120 30.51 -1.25 28.48
CA ARG A 120 30.24 -0.16 29.42
C ARG A 120 30.45 1.17 28.73
N ASN A 121 29.66 2.18 29.10
CA ASN A 121 29.90 3.54 28.68
C ASN A 121 30.33 4.40 29.88
N PRO A 122 31.49 5.10 29.83
CA PRO A 122 31.95 5.96 30.93
C PRO A 122 30.97 7.07 31.30
N LYS A 123 30.14 7.51 30.34
CA LYS A 123 29.15 8.58 30.52
C LYS A 123 27.82 8.07 31.09
N ILE A 124 27.67 6.75 31.29
CA ILE A 124 26.54 6.15 31.99
C ILE A 124 27.10 5.36 33.20
N PRO A 125 27.15 5.98 34.39
CA PRO A 125 27.69 5.33 35.59
C PRO A 125 27.00 4.00 35.88
N GLY A 126 27.79 2.93 36.10
CA GLY A 126 27.28 1.59 36.37
C GLY A 126 26.64 0.86 35.18
N SER A 127 26.67 1.43 33.96
CA SER A 127 26.03 0.83 32.79
C SER A 127 26.61 -0.52 32.40
N GLU A 128 25.72 -1.48 32.18
CA GLU A 128 25.99 -2.71 31.43
C GLU A 128 25.10 -2.66 30.18
N ILE A 129 25.74 -2.65 29.01
CA ILE A 129 25.10 -2.55 27.71
C ILE A 129 25.30 -3.88 26.99
N ARG A 130 24.22 -4.62 26.78
CA ARG A 130 24.23 -5.84 25.98
C ARG A 130 23.81 -5.53 24.55
N LYS A 131 24.64 -5.94 23.60
CA LYS A 131 24.41 -5.81 22.16
C LYS A 131 24.37 -7.18 21.51
N SER A 132 23.28 -7.53 20.84
CA SER A 132 23.12 -8.85 20.22
C SER A 132 22.93 -8.74 18.72
N TYR A 133 23.58 -9.63 17.97
CA TYR A 133 23.57 -9.68 16.51
C TYR A 133 23.20 -11.08 16.05
N TYR A 134 22.27 -11.19 15.11
CA TYR A 134 21.84 -12.46 14.53
C TYR A 134 21.16 -12.25 13.18
N PHE A 135 20.89 -13.33 12.45
CA PHE A 135 20.05 -13.28 11.25
C PHE A 135 18.62 -13.72 11.54
N ALA A 136 17.64 -12.92 11.12
CA ALA A 136 16.23 -13.29 11.14
C ALA A 136 15.74 -13.78 9.77
N LEU A 137 14.66 -14.56 9.80
CA LEU A 137 14.05 -15.18 8.63
C LEU A 137 13.12 -14.23 7.85
N VAL A 138 13.13 -14.39 6.54
CA VAL A 138 12.15 -13.92 5.55
C VAL A 138 11.70 -15.15 4.78
N GLY A 139 10.46 -15.60 5.01
CA GLY A 139 10.05 -16.95 4.60
C GLY A 139 10.95 -18.00 5.25
N GLU A 140 11.68 -18.75 4.42
CA GLU A 140 12.63 -19.79 4.86
C GLU A 140 14.09 -19.31 4.90
N GLU A 141 14.36 -18.07 4.49
CA GLU A 141 15.72 -17.58 4.27
C GLU A 141 16.19 -16.54 5.31
N GLN A 142 17.46 -16.58 5.69
CA GLN A 142 18.06 -15.68 6.68
C GLN A 142 18.56 -14.36 6.04
N ARG A 143 17.67 -13.45 5.61
CA ARG A 143 18.06 -12.21 4.89
C ARG A 143 18.14 -10.94 5.75
N ILE A 144 17.74 -11.00 7.03
CA ILE A 144 17.68 -9.82 7.90
C ILE A 144 18.82 -9.84 8.91
N VAL A 145 19.70 -8.85 8.87
CA VAL A 145 20.68 -8.61 9.93
C VAL A 145 19.99 -7.88 11.09
N CYS A 146 19.79 -8.58 12.19
CA CYS A 146 19.23 -8.03 13.43
C CYS A 146 20.34 -7.50 14.33
N ARG A 147 20.07 -6.35 14.94
CA ARG A 147 20.88 -5.73 15.97
C ARG A 147 19.99 -5.35 17.14
N SER A 148 20.28 -5.86 18.33
CA SER A 148 19.53 -5.53 19.55
C SER A 148 20.42 -4.88 20.60
N VAL A 149 19.93 -3.83 21.25
CA VAL A 149 20.60 -3.10 22.33
C VAL A 149 19.70 -3.11 23.57
N SER A 150 20.27 -3.43 24.73
CA SER A 150 19.61 -3.31 26.03
C SER A 150 20.58 -2.75 27.06
N ILE A 151 20.12 -1.78 27.85
CA ILE A 151 20.83 -1.27 29.03
C ILE A 151 20.23 -1.95 30.25
N THR A 152 21.04 -2.67 31.02
CA THR A 152 20.55 -3.51 32.14
C THR A 152 20.86 -2.95 33.52
N ALA A 153 21.64 -1.88 33.60
CA ALA A 153 21.94 -1.23 34.88
C ALA A 153 20.73 -0.44 35.39
N PRO A 154 20.32 -0.60 36.66
CA PRO A 154 19.22 0.15 37.23
C PRO A 154 19.60 1.63 37.38
N THR A 155 18.67 2.53 37.05
CA THR A 155 18.85 3.97 37.26
C THR A 155 18.39 4.40 38.66
N GLU A 156 18.88 5.54 39.15
CA GLU A 156 18.49 6.08 40.47
C GLU A 156 17.03 6.59 40.48
N GLN A 157 16.59 7.09 39.33
CA GLN A 157 15.23 7.59 39.10
C GLN A 157 14.71 7.13 37.73
N ALA A 158 13.41 7.28 37.49
CA ALA A 158 12.77 6.96 36.22
C ALA A 158 13.48 7.68 35.05
N THR A 159 14.04 6.91 34.12
CA THR A 159 14.85 7.47 33.02
C THR A 159 14.33 6.94 31.69
N LEU A 160 13.97 7.85 30.79
CA LEU A 160 13.57 7.54 29.42
C LEU A 160 14.81 7.32 28.55
N PHE A 161 14.95 6.12 27.99
CA PHE A 161 15.94 5.79 26.97
C PHE A 161 15.33 5.94 25.57
N THR A 162 16.03 6.66 24.69
CA THR A 162 15.72 6.75 23.25
C THR A 162 16.97 6.51 22.42
N SER A 163 16.81 6.00 21.20
CA SER A 163 17.95 5.68 20.31
C SER A 163 17.75 6.25 18.91
N VAL A 164 18.85 6.69 18.29
CA VAL A 164 18.91 7.09 16.88
C VAL A 164 19.99 6.27 16.18
N SER A 165 19.59 5.51 15.17
CA SER A 165 20.49 4.75 14.32
C SER A 165 21.06 5.65 13.25
N HIS A 166 22.39 5.70 13.16
CA HIS A 166 23.13 6.37 12.09
C HIS A 166 23.66 5.30 11.15
N THR A 167 23.22 5.30 9.89
CA THR A 167 23.73 4.39 8.84
C THR A 167 24.44 5.20 7.78
N ILE A 168 25.71 4.85 7.53
CA ILE A 168 26.52 5.39 6.43
C ILE A 168 26.62 4.31 5.36
N LEU A 169 26.13 4.60 4.17
CA LEU A 169 26.15 3.68 3.02
C LEU A 169 27.52 3.69 2.35
N ALA A 170 27.89 2.56 1.74
CA ALA A 170 29.10 2.51 0.92
C ALA A 170 28.96 3.44 -0.30
N PRO A 171 29.96 4.29 -0.62
CA PRO A 171 29.84 5.27 -1.70
C PRO A 171 29.50 4.66 -3.06
N ARG A 172 30.08 3.49 -3.38
CA ARG A 172 29.82 2.76 -4.63
C ARG A 172 28.39 2.24 -4.71
N PHE A 173 27.87 1.71 -3.60
CA PHE A 173 26.48 1.26 -3.53
C PHE A 173 25.52 2.44 -3.67
N ARG A 174 25.77 3.54 -2.96
CA ARG A 174 24.91 4.72 -2.99
C ARG A 174 24.88 5.41 -4.35
N LYS A 175 25.98 5.45 -5.09
CA LYS A 175 26.07 6.12 -6.40
C LYS A 175 24.99 5.58 -7.35
N ASP A 176 24.13 6.44 -7.90
CA ASP A 176 23.02 6.05 -8.81
C ASP A 176 21.89 5.22 -8.18
N SER A 177 21.93 4.99 -6.86
CA SER A 177 20.84 4.32 -6.15
C SER A 177 19.59 5.21 -6.01
N LEU A 178 18.47 4.54 -5.84
CA LEU A 178 17.15 5.12 -5.63
C LEU A 178 16.77 4.93 -4.17
N TYR A 179 16.56 6.04 -3.47
CA TYR A 179 15.97 6.01 -2.14
C TYR A 179 14.45 5.98 -2.26
N HIS A 180 13.83 5.16 -1.44
CA HIS A 180 12.39 5.05 -1.36
C HIS A 180 11.92 4.75 0.08
N TYR A 181 10.60 4.83 0.29
CA TYR A 181 9.97 4.73 1.60
C TYR A 181 9.21 3.42 1.73
N VAL A 182 9.42 2.76 2.86
CA VAL A 182 8.42 1.82 3.37
C VAL A 182 7.45 2.67 4.18
N VAL A 183 6.31 3.05 3.60
CA VAL A 183 5.33 3.93 4.27
C VAL A 183 4.59 3.09 5.31
N PRO A 184 4.83 3.25 6.62
CA PRO A 184 4.31 2.29 7.56
C PRO A 184 2.89 2.64 7.97
N GLN A 185 2.56 3.92 8.22
CA GLN A 185 1.20 4.44 8.47
C GLN A 185 1.25 5.96 8.24
N GLY A 186 0.31 6.53 7.47
CA GLY A 186 0.25 7.96 7.15
C GLY A 186 1.30 8.43 6.13
N VAL A 187 0.98 9.46 5.32
CA VAL A 187 1.79 10.69 5.27
C VAL A 187 1.14 11.77 4.38
N ALA A 188 0.75 12.91 4.96
CA ALA A 188 0.41 14.15 4.26
C ALA A 188 1.60 15.14 4.26
N GLY A 189 2.83 14.63 4.10
CA GLY A 189 4.11 15.36 4.23
C GLY A 189 4.87 15.67 2.91
N ASP A 190 6.21 15.68 2.90
CA ASP A 190 6.99 15.64 1.64
C ASP A 190 6.72 14.29 0.98
N GLN A 191 5.89 14.28 -0.06
CA GLN A 191 5.38 13.06 -0.70
C GLN A 191 6.13 12.74 -2.01
N ARG A 192 7.45 12.96 -2.08
CA ARG A 192 8.28 12.45 -3.19
C ARG A 192 8.76 11.06 -2.82
N PRO A 193 8.13 9.97 -3.25
CA PRO A 193 8.48 8.67 -2.73
C PRO A 193 9.74 8.10 -3.37
N LEU A 194 10.17 8.60 -4.53
CA LEU A 194 11.34 8.11 -5.26
C LEU A 194 12.35 9.23 -5.48
N ILE A 195 13.53 9.14 -4.88
CA ILE A 195 14.59 10.15 -4.97
C ILE A 195 15.91 9.51 -5.38
N ARG A 196 16.61 10.09 -6.36
CA ARG A 196 17.96 9.63 -6.72
C ARG A 196 18.95 10.11 -5.68
N SER A 197 19.91 9.26 -5.32
CA SER A 197 20.91 9.58 -4.30
C SER A 197 21.63 10.94 -4.48
N PRO A 198 21.98 11.41 -5.70
CA PRO A 198 22.66 12.71 -5.86
C PRO A 198 21.77 13.93 -5.52
N GLN A 199 20.44 13.74 -5.46
CA GLN A 199 19.51 14.81 -5.11
C GLN A 199 19.47 15.07 -3.59
N ILE A 200 19.99 14.14 -2.78
CA ILE A 200 20.10 14.29 -1.33
C ILE A 200 21.48 14.85 -1.02
N THR A 201 21.56 16.18 -0.92
CA THR A 201 22.79 16.93 -0.60
C THR A 201 22.73 17.60 0.77
N LYS A 202 21.56 17.61 1.40
CA LYS A 202 21.30 18.11 2.76
C LYS A 202 20.35 17.16 3.46
N PRO A 203 20.33 17.15 4.82
CA PRO A 203 19.35 16.38 5.59
C PRO A 203 17.92 16.57 5.07
N LEU A 204 17.30 15.49 4.62
CA LEU A 204 15.94 15.49 4.11
C LEU A 204 15.01 14.83 5.12
N ILE A 205 14.29 15.65 5.88
CA ILE A 205 13.28 15.20 6.86
C ILE A 205 12.05 14.70 6.13
N ARG A 206 11.54 13.54 6.54
CA ARG A 206 10.42 12.89 5.87
C ARG A 206 9.21 12.82 6.80
N ARG A 207 8.33 13.78 6.58
CA ARG A 207 7.22 14.15 7.47
C ARG A 207 6.06 13.19 7.33
N ASP A 208 5.44 12.87 8.47
CA ASP A 208 4.24 12.06 8.51
C ASP A 208 2.98 12.90 8.29
N HIS A 209 2.70 13.82 9.20
CA HIS A 209 1.55 14.70 9.09
C HIS A 209 2.00 16.16 9.18
N SER A 210 1.45 17.02 8.31
CA SER A 210 1.63 18.48 8.37
C SER A 210 3.09 18.96 8.51
N ASN A 211 3.33 19.96 9.36
CA ASN A 211 4.65 20.57 9.60
C ASN A 211 5.47 19.80 10.66
N ASP A 212 5.23 18.51 10.86
CA ASP A 212 6.03 17.70 11.80
C ASP A 212 7.51 17.75 11.43
N ARG A 213 8.33 18.28 12.35
CA ARG A 213 9.78 18.43 12.19
C ARG A 213 10.55 17.14 12.51
N GLN A 214 9.87 16.11 13.01
CA GLN A 214 10.51 14.89 13.51
C GLN A 214 10.58 13.83 12.41
N GLY A 215 9.55 13.64 11.59
CA GLY A 215 9.57 12.63 10.53
C GLY A 215 9.59 11.19 11.06
N ARG A 216 8.96 10.26 10.32
CA ARG A 216 8.54 8.94 10.87
C ARG A 216 8.70 7.80 9.86
N ALA A 217 9.75 7.87 9.05
CA ALA A 217 9.90 6.99 7.88
C ALA A 217 10.84 5.79 8.14
N ALA A 218 10.36 4.60 7.77
CA ALA A 218 11.25 3.53 7.38
C ALA A 218 11.93 3.90 6.03
N SER A 219 13.19 3.50 5.87
CA SER A 219 14.00 3.88 4.70
C SER A 219 14.44 2.65 3.93
N ASP A 220 14.33 2.71 2.61
CA ASP A 220 14.96 1.74 1.72
C ASP A 220 15.84 2.47 0.68
N ILE A 221 16.79 1.72 0.14
CA ILE A 221 17.60 2.13 -0.99
C ILE A 221 17.82 0.93 -1.91
N PHE A 222 17.71 1.16 -3.21
CA PHE A 222 17.89 0.15 -4.24
C PHE A 222 18.88 0.62 -5.30
N GLN A 223 19.81 -0.25 -5.69
CA GLN A 223 20.79 -0.02 -6.73
C GLN A 223 20.36 -0.74 -8.03
N PRO A 224 19.78 -0.03 -9.02
CA PRO A 224 19.19 -0.67 -10.19
C PRO A 224 20.17 -1.51 -11.01
N LYS A 225 21.43 -1.05 -11.15
CA LYS A 225 22.46 -1.78 -11.91
C LYS A 225 22.84 -3.10 -11.25
N TRP A 226 22.84 -3.13 -9.91
CA TRP A 226 23.26 -4.28 -9.13
C TRP A 226 22.08 -5.20 -8.76
N LYS A 227 20.83 -4.74 -8.97
CA LYS A 227 19.60 -5.42 -8.56
C LYS A 227 19.62 -5.83 -7.09
N ILE A 228 20.14 -4.96 -6.24
CA ILE A 228 20.23 -5.18 -4.80
C ILE A 228 19.81 -3.94 -4.04
N GLY A 229 19.16 -4.14 -2.91
CA GLY A 229 18.73 -3.09 -2.02
C GLY A 229 18.94 -3.41 -0.56
N LEU A 230 18.81 -2.37 0.25
CA LEU A 230 18.94 -2.39 1.70
C LEU A 230 17.78 -1.59 2.29
N SER A 231 17.11 -2.14 3.30
CA SER A 231 16.05 -1.43 4.01
C SER A 231 16.18 -1.53 5.53
N GLN A 232 15.67 -0.50 6.22
CA GLN A 232 15.60 -0.38 7.66
C GLN A 232 14.20 0.14 8.04
N TYR A 233 13.34 -0.75 8.56
CA TYR A 233 11.90 -0.46 8.65
C TYR A 233 11.16 -0.82 9.95
N LEU A 234 11.59 -1.84 10.70
CA LEU A 234 10.88 -2.30 11.90
C LEU A 234 11.80 -2.31 13.11
N TYR A 235 11.24 -1.87 14.24
CA TYR A 235 11.89 -1.91 15.54
C TYR A 235 11.12 -2.79 16.50
N ARG A 236 11.82 -3.42 17.43
CA ARG A 236 11.18 -4.07 18.59
C ARG A 236 11.48 -3.26 19.83
N VAL A 237 10.45 -2.87 20.56
CA VAL A 237 10.56 -2.29 21.91
C VAL A 237 9.96 -3.30 22.89
N GLY A 238 10.84 -3.95 23.66
CA GLY A 238 10.45 -5.04 24.55
C GLY A 238 9.86 -6.24 23.78
N ARG A 239 8.54 -6.45 23.88
CA ARG A 239 7.83 -7.54 23.18
C ARG A 239 7.07 -7.08 21.94
N HIS A 240 6.98 -5.78 21.69
CA HIS A 240 6.12 -5.21 20.65
C HIS A 240 6.93 -4.76 19.44
N TRP A 241 6.40 -5.01 18.25
CA TRP A 241 6.90 -4.47 17.00
C TRP A 241 6.33 -3.07 16.81
N VAL A 242 7.20 -2.12 16.51
CA VAL A 242 6.85 -0.70 16.42
C VAL A 242 7.52 -0.11 15.18
N TYR A 243 6.84 0.85 14.56
CA TYR A 243 7.47 1.68 13.54
C TYR A 243 8.34 2.74 14.21
N PRO A 244 9.35 3.28 13.50
CA PRO A 244 10.14 4.40 13.98
C PRO A 244 9.24 5.62 14.23
N VAL A 245 8.81 5.78 15.47
CA VAL A 245 8.15 6.98 15.94
C VAL A 245 9.20 7.78 16.68
N GLY A 246 9.61 8.90 16.09
CA GLY A 246 10.53 9.81 16.74
C GLY A 246 9.91 10.27 18.07
N LEU A 247 10.46 9.82 19.20
CA LEU A 247 10.21 10.42 20.51
C LEU A 247 10.94 11.77 20.57
N ARG A 248 10.55 12.70 19.68
CA ARG A 248 11.19 14.00 19.44
C ARG A 248 12.55 14.00 18.74
N ASN A 249 13.05 12.85 18.28
CA ASN A 249 14.27 12.78 17.47
C ASN A 249 13.94 12.71 15.96
N PRO A 250 14.62 13.49 15.11
CA PRO A 250 14.28 13.54 13.70
C PRO A 250 14.79 12.34 12.90
N THR A 251 13.92 11.72 12.10
CA THR A 251 14.29 10.72 11.08
C THR A 251 14.46 11.41 9.72
N HIS A 252 15.62 11.25 9.10
CA HIS A 252 15.95 11.91 7.85
C HIS A 252 17.01 11.15 7.03
N TRP A 253 16.99 11.37 5.72
CA TRP A 253 18.07 10.93 4.85
C TRP A 253 19.21 11.94 4.87
N THR A 254 20.44 11.44 4.75
CA THR A 254 21.65 12.25 4.68
C THR A 254 22.29 12.12 3.30
N ASP A 255 23.29 12.96 3.04
CA ASP A 255 24.13 12.92 1.84
C ASP A 255 24.98 11.64 1.73
N ASN A 256 25.05 10.82 2.79
CA ASN A 256 25.80 9.57 2.82
C ASN A 256 25.01 8.35 3.33
N GLY A 257 23.72 8.50 3.65
CA GLY A 257 22.92 7.43 4.24
C GLY A 257 21.64 7.93 4.90
N TRP A 258 21.41 7.59 6.16
CA TRP A 258 20.24 8.04 6.92
C TRP A 258 20.44 8.02 8.43
N GLN A 259 19.60 8.78 9.13
CA GLN A 259 19.40 8.73 10.57
C GLN A 259 17.95 8.35 10.87
N ILE A 260 17.73 7.29 11.64
CA ILE A 260 16.38 6.80 11.99
C ILE A 260 16.21 6.71 13.50
N ALA A 261 15.22 7.42 14.03
CA ALA A 261 14.85 7.32 15.43
C ALA A 261 14.18 5.97 15.70
N SER A 262 14.82 5.15 16.54
CA SER A 262 14.48 3.73 16.71
C SER A 262 13.44 3.47 17.81
N GLY A 263 12.87 4.53 18.40
CA GLY A 263 11.92 4.47 19.51
C GLY A 263 12.57 4.65 20.89
N GLY A 264 11.87 4.24 21.95
CA GLY A 264 12.33 4.39 23.32
C GLY A 264 11.44 3.77 24.40
N PHE A 265 11.98 3.63 25.60
CA PHE A 265 11.36 2.98 26.75
C PHE A 265 11.96 3.49 28.07
N PHE A 266 11.26 3.30 29.17
CA PHE A 266 11.80 3.57 30.50
C PHE A 266 12.76 2.46 30.94
N LEU A 267 13.94 2.86 31.42
CA LEU A 267 14.90 1.98 32.09
C LEU A 267 14.31 1.52 33.44
N ALA A 268 14.70 0.32 33.88
CA ALA A 268 14.39 -0.12 35.23
C ALA A 268 15.13 0.77 36.23
N ASP A 269 14.44 1.22 37.27
CA ASP A 269 15.08 1.88 38.41
C ASP A 269 15.32 0.87 39.54
N LYS A 270 16.04 1.28 40.59
CA LYS A 270 16.32 0.41 41.76
C LYS A 270 15.07 0.00 42.55
N SER A 271 13.91 0.62 42.32
CA SER A 271 12.65 0.28 43.02
C SER A 271 11.83 -0.79 42.29
N GLU A 272 12.10 -1.06 41.02
CA GLU A 272 11.39 -2.04 40.20
C GLU A 272 12.23 -3.31 39.91
N ASN A 273 11.74 -4.48 40.36
CA ASN A 273 12.32 -5.76 39.98
C ASN A 273 11.97 -6.12 38.52
N LYS A 274 12.93 -5.87 37.63
CA LYS A 274 13.09 -6.41 36.26
C LYS A 274 12.07 -5.93 35.20
N ARG A 275 12.46 -4.88 34.47
CA ARG A 275 12.06 -4.69 33.06
C ARG A 275 13.28 -4.79 32.15
N THR A 276 13.48 -5.93 31.50
CA THR A 276 14.47 -6.04 30.40
C THR A 276 13.83 -5.53 29.10
N ASN A 277 13.69 -4.21 29.00
CA ASN A 277 13.32 -3.59 27.74
C ASN A 277 14.55 -3.56 26.83
N ARG A 278 14.35 -3.94 25.57
CA ARG A 278 15.39 -3.95 24.54
C ARG A 278 14.87 -3.25 23.31
N LEU A 279 15.79 -2.62 22.59
CA LEU A 279 15.59 -2.11 21.25
C LEU A 279 16.14 -3.14 20.27
N GLU A 280 15.41 -3.46 19.21
CA GLU A 280 15.90 -4.29 18.09
C GLU A 280 15.72 -3.52 16.80
N MET A 281 16.72 -3.57 15.93
CA MET A 281 16.78 -2.91 14.64
C MET A 281 17.15 -3.93 13.57
N ARG A 282 16.58 -3.77 12.38
CA ARG A 282 16.70 -4.73 11.29
C ARG A 282 17.21 -4.08 10.02
N TYR A 283 18.25 -4.67 9.44
CA TYR A 283 18.66 -4.40 8.06
C TYR A 283 18.22 -5.55 7.18
N HIS A 284 17.39 -5.26 6.21
CA HIS A 284 16.90 -6.23 5.26
C HIS A 284 17.61 -6.05 3.92
N ILE A 285 18.26 -7.12 3.45
CA ILE A 285 18.90 -7.15 2.15
C ILE A 285 17.96 -7.86 1.18
N PHE A 286 17.60 -7.18 0.10
CA PHE A 286 16.63 -7.66 -0.88
C PHE A 286 17.17 -7.50 -2.30
N GLY A 287 16.61 -8.24 -3.26
CA GLY A 287 17.12 -8.32 -4.64
C GLY A 287 16.06 -8.18 -5.73
N GLU A 288 16.45 -8.47 -6.97
CA GLU A 288 15.65 -8.43 -8.20
C GLU A 288 15.19 -7.03 -8.64
N ASP A 289 14.36 -6.36 -7.83
CA ASP A 289 13.85 -5.01 -8.06
C ASP A 289 13.49 -4.29 -6.75
N ARG A 290 13.20 -2.98 -6.85
CA ARG A 290 12.91 -2.16 -5.67
C ARG A 290 11.62 -2.54 -4.93
N LEU A 291 10.67 -3.21 -5.59
CA LEU A 291 9.40 -3.56 -4.98
C LEU A 291 9.47 -4.88 -4.19
N ALA A 292 10.53 -5.68 -4.38
CA ALA A 292 10.73 -6.94 -3.66
C ALA A 292 10.65 -6.77 -2.14
N VAL A 293 11.22 -5.68 -1.62
CA VAL A 293 11.23 -5.39 -0.18
C VAL A 293 9.82 -5.33 0.40
N HIS A 294 8.82 -4.85 -0.36
CA HIS A 294 7.45 -4.72 0.15
C HIS A 294 6.74 -6.07 0.23
N GLU A 295 6.95 -6.96 -0.74
CA GLU A 295 6.42 -8.32 -0.73
C GLU A 295 7.01 -9.13 0.44
N GLU A 296 8.34 -9.10 0.57
CA GLU A 296 9.07 -9.76 1.66
C GLU A 296 8.71 -9.17 3.03
N TYR A 297 8.54 -7.84 3.12
CA TYR A 297 8.08 -7.15 4.31
C TYR A 297 6.68 -7.62 4.73
N LEU A 298 5.73 -7.66 3.79
CA LEU A 298 4.38 -8.15 4.04
C LEU A 298 4.34 -9.64 4.42
N GLY A 299 5.34 -10.42 4.00
CA GLY A 299 5.53 -11.82 4.35
C GLY A 299 6.14 -12.08 5.73
N LEU A 300 6.57 -11.05 6.47
CA LEU A 300 7.13 -11.23 7.82
C LEU A 300 6.08 -11.80 8.78
N PRO A 301 6.42 -12.77 9.67
CA PRO A 301 5.44 -13.43 10.52
C PRO A 301 4.59 -12.49 11.38
N GLU A 302 5.19 -11.42 11.91
CA GLU A 302 4.50 -10.41 12.72
C GLU A 302 3.43 -9.63 11.94
N LEU A 303 3.68 -9.32 10.66
CA LEU A 303 2.71 -8.61 9.82
C LEU A 303 1.71 -9.54 9.19
N ALA A 304 2.16 -10.72 8.74
CA ALA A 304 1.29 -11.77 8.23
C ALA A 304 0.23 -12.13 9.28
N LYS A 305 0.61 -12.24 10.56
CA LYS A 305 -0.34 -12.45 11.66
C LYS A 305 -1.38 -11.32 11.77
N ILE A 306 -0.92 -10.07 11.87
CA ILE A 306 -1.82 -8.89 11.97
C ILE A 306 -2.79 -8.83 10.78
N ARG A 307 -2.28 -9.11 9.57
CA ARG A 307 -3.08 -9.09 8.34
C ARG A 307 -4.05 -10.27 8.26
N ASN A 308 -3.65 -11.47 8.67
CA ASN A 308 -4.53 -12.64 8.70
C ASN A 308 -5.68 -12.46 9.69
N ASP A 309 -5.46 -11.81 10.84
CA ASP A 309 -6.52 -11.46 11.80
C ASP A 309 -7.59 -10.52 11.19
N THR A 310 -7.28 -9.88 10.07
CA THR A 310 -8.15 -8.93 9.34
C THR A 310 -8.68 -9.48 8.02
N GLN A 311 -8.15 -10.63 7.55
CA GLN A 311 -8.57 -11.25 6.31
C GLN A 311 -9.92 -11.96 6.50
N GLN A 312 -10.91 -11.54 5.71
CA GLN A 312 -12.24 -12.12 5.54
C GLN A 312 -13.05 -12.45 6.83
N LYS A 313 -13.93 -11.51 7.17
CA LYS A 313 -15.31 -11.87 7.54
C LYS A 313 -16.17 -11.66 6.27
N LEU A 314 -17.00 -12.64 5.90
CA LEU A 314 -17.82 -12.79 4.67
C LEU A 314 -18.74 -11.61 4.26
N ARG A 315 -18.57 -10.41 4.82
CA ARG A 315 -19.56 -9.31 4.78
C ARG A 315 -19.33 -8.29 3.67
N LEU A 316 -18.09 -8.07 3.22
CA LEU A 316 -17.77 -7.11 2.15
C LEU A 316 -18.15 -7.61 0.74
N GLU A 317 -18.55 -8.87 0.59
CA GLU A 317 -19.02 -9.42 -0.69
C GLU A 317 -20.26 -8.70 -1.22
N LYS A 318 -21.12 -8.21 -0.31
CA LYS A 318 -22.33 -7.45 -0.62
C LYS A 318 -22.13 -5.94 -0.56
N VAL A 319 -20.96 -5.47 -0.13
CA VAL A 319 -20.65 -4.04 -0.07
C VAL A 319 -20.11 -3.60 -1.42
N ARG A 320 -20.62 -2.52 -1.99
CA ARG A 320 -20.21 -1.93 -3.28
C ARG A 320 -19.37 -0.69 -3.05
N THR A 321 -18.67 -0.23 -4.08
CA THR A 321 -17.85 0.98 -3.97
C THR A 321 -18.75 2.18 -3.59
N PRO A 322 -18.32 3.08 -2.68
CA PRO A 322 -19.09 4.29 -2.37
C PRO A 322 -19.39 5.05 -3.66
N GLY A 323 -20.66 5.36 -3.95
CA GLY A 323 -21.07 6.05 -5.19
C GLY A 323 -21.54 5.12 -6.32
N THR A 324 -21.55 3.79 -6.10
CA THR A 324 -22.10 2.83 -7.08
C THR A 324 -23.57 3.13 -7.36
N PRO A 325 -23.98 3.30 -8.63
CA PRO A 325 -25.33 3.71 -8.99
C PRO A 325 -26.35 2.59 -8.77
N ALA A 326 -27.60 2.96 -8.45
CA ALA A 326 -28.67 2.01 -8.12
C ALA A 326 -28.94 0.96 -9.20
N ARG A 327 -28.75 1.31 -10.49
CA ARG A 327 -28.92 0.38 -11.62
C ARG A 327 -27.96 -0.81 -11.61
N PHE A 328 -26.82 -0.67 -10.93
CA PHE A 328 -25.82 -1.74 -10.77
C PHE A 328 -25.99 -2.50 -9.44
N LEU A 329 -26.82 -1.99 -8.53
CA LEU A 329 -27.09 -2.60 -7.24
C LEU A 329 -28.14 -3.70 -7.36
N ARG A 330 -28.03 -4.69 -6.49
CA ARG A 330 -28.96 -5.82 -6.41
C ARG A 330 -29.58 -5.91 -5.02
N PRO A 331 -30.66 -6.68 -4.84
CA PRO A 331 -31.24 -6.90 -3.51
C PRO A 331 -30.18 -7.39 -2.51
N GLY A 332 -30.06 -6.67 -1.40
CA GLY A 332 -29.10 -6.97 -0.34
C GLY A 332 -27.69 -6.42 -0.56
N ASP A 333 -27.38 -5.81 -1.71
CA ASP A 333 -26.17 -5.01 -1.86
C ASP A 333 -26.27 -3.76 -0.96
N ARG A 334 -25.13 -3.36 -0.39
CA ARG A 334 -25.00 -2.20 0.49
C ARG A 334 -23.96 -1.24 -0.08
N VAL A 335 -24.22 0.06 -0.02
CA VAL A 335 -23.32 1.11 -0.52
C VAL A 335 -22.95 2.03 0.64
N PRO A 336 -21.68 2.10 1.04
CA PRO A 336 -21.21 3.11 1.98
C PRO A 336 -21.42 4.49 1.37
N THR A 337 -21.94 5.45 2.13
CA THR A 337 -22.03 6.84 1.65
C THR A 337 -20.81 7.64 2.08
N ALA A 338 -20.23 8.42 1.16
CA ALA A 338 -19.25 9.45 1.50
C ALA A 338 -19.90 10.73 2.04
N SER A 339 -21.24 10.86 1.91
CA SER A 339 -22.05 11.86 2.62
C SER A 339 -22.19 11.48 4.09
N LEU A 340 -21.04 11.31 4.73
CA LEU A 340 -20.93 11.31 6.17
C LEU A 340 -21.64 12.58 6.64
N ILE A 341 -22.57 12.47 7.59
CA ILE A 341 -22.99 13.69 8.27
C ILE A 341 -21.72 14.23 8.92
N ASN A 342 -21.16 15.28 8.31
CA ASN A 342 -19.93 15.88 8.75
C ASN A 342 -20.29 16.79 9.92
N ILE A 343 -20.16 16.23 11.11
CA ILE A 343 -20.42 16.91 12.35
C ILE A 343 -19.05 17.45 12.82
N GLY A 344 -18.59 18.52 12.14
CA GLY A 344 -17.52 19.38 12.67
C GLY A 344 -16.13 19.26 12.06
N SER A 345 -15.96 19.21 10.73
CA SER A 345 -14.67 19.53 10.11
C SER A 345 -14.72 20.79 9.27
N GLY A 346 -14.03 21.84 9.73
CA GLY A 346 -13.81 23.08 8.99
C GLY A 346 -13.63 24.28 9.91
N ASP A 347 -13.43 25.44 9.31
CA ASP A 347 -13.14 26.75 9.91
C ASP A 347 -14.23 27.27 10.87
N LYS A 348 -15.29 26.47 11.08
CA LYS A 348 -16.45 26.75 11.93
C LYS A 348 -16.41 26.02 13.29
N GLY A 349 -15.40 25.18 13.54
CA GLY A 349 -15.11 24.63 14.88
C GLY A 349 -15.47 23.16 15.10
N GLN A 350 -15.27 22.63 16.32
CA GLN A 350 -15.43 21.20 16.66
C GLN A 350 -16.45 20.98 17.80
N PHE A 351 -17.02 19.78 17.92
CA PHE A 351 -18.13 19.53 18.86
C PHE A 351 -17.69 19.25 20.31
N ARG A 352 -18.47 19.76 21.29
CA ARG A 352 -18.36 19.63 22.75
C ARG A 352 -19.74 19.18 23.31
N TYR A 353 -19.70 18.47 24.44
CA TYR A 353 -20.79 17.88 25.27
C TYR A 353 -21.38 16.53 24.88
N GLY A 354 -21.57 15.70 25.94
CA GLY A 354 -22.02 14.30 25.95
C GLY A 354 -21.38 13.51 24.83
N VAL A 355 -20.14 13.05 25.02
CA VAL A 355 -19.19 12.66 23.95
C VAL A 355 -19.84 11.96 22.75
N TYR A 356 -20.88 11.16 22.98
CA TYR A 356 -21.64 10.38 22.00
C TYR A 356 -23.13 10.74 22.01
N ALA A 357 -23.75 10.84 20.83
CA ALA A 357 -25.22 10.94 20.72
C ALA A 357 -25.87 9.56 20.97
N THR A 358 -26.28 9.28 22.20
CA THR A 358 -26.83 7.98 22.60
C THR A 358 -28.31 8.03 23.00
N SER A 359 -28.94 9.20 22.98
CA SER A 359 -30.36 9.41 23.28
C SER A 359 -30.94 10.60 22.50
N ASP A 360 -32.27 10.76 22.52
CA ASP A 360 -32.96 11.86 21.84
C ASP A 360 -32.58 13.23 22.40
N GLU A 361 -32.30 13.30 23.69
CA GLU A 361 -31.94 14.49 24.47
C GLU A 361 -30.43 14.79 24.41
N SER A 362 -29.62 13.84 23.92
CA SER A 362 -28.18 14.05 23.75
C SER A 362 -27.94 15.29 22.89
N ARG A 363 -27.10 16.23 23.36
CA ARG A 363 -26.78 17.46 22.64
C ARG A 363 -25.33 17.44 22.19
N LEU A 364 -25.10 17.64 20.90
CA LEU A 364 -23.78 17.93 20.34
C LEU A 364 -23.71 19.42 19.99
N GLU A 365 -22.77 20.14 20.61
CA GLU A 365 -22.58 21.57 20.36
C GLU A 365 -21.25 21.85 19.66
N GLN A 366 -21.25 22.44 18.46
CA GLN A 366 -20.05 22.89 17.76
C GLN A 366 -19.54 24.16 18.42
N ILE A 367 -18.29 24.15 18.87
CA ILE A 367 -17.62 25.28 19.52
C ILE A 367 -16.73 26.01 18.53
N SER A 368 -16.72 27.35 18.57
CA SER A 368 -15.88 28.19 17.72
C SER A 368 -14.39 27.79 17.81
N PRO A 369 -13.67 27.71 16.67
CA PRO A 369 -12.26 27.33 16.68
C PRO A 369 -11.36 28.39 17.34
N THR A 370 -11.86 29.62 17.49
CA THR A 370 -11.15 30.77 18.08
C THR A 370 -11.66 31.18 19.44
N ASP A 371 -12.81 30.65 19.89
CA ASP A 371 -13.41 30.97 21.19
C ASP A 371 -14.10 29.73 21.77
N SER A 372 -13.45 29.10 22.74
CA SER A 372 -13.92 27.86 23.37
C SER A 372 -15.22 28.00 24.19
N LYS A 373 -15.71 29.24 24.38
CA LYS A 373 -16.96 29.53 25.10
C LYS A 373 -18.15 29.77 24.15
N LYS A 374 -17.90 29.93 22.86
CA LYS A 374 -18.94 30.24 21.87
C LYS A 374 -19.42 28.99 21.16
N VAL A 375 -20.70 28.66 21.32
CA VAL A 375 -21.40 27.63 20.53
C VAL A 375 -21.82 28.23 19.18
N VAL A 376 -21.41 27.59 18.09
CA VAL A 376 -21.71 27.95 16.70
C VAL A 376 -22.90 27.15 16.14
N LEU A 377 -23.12 25.93 16.64
CA LEU A 377 -24.22 25.05 16.24
C LEU A 377 -24.57 24.11 17.41
N SER A 378 -25.85 23.78 17.60
CA SER A 378 -26.31 22.77 18.56
C SER A 378 -27.27 21.82 17.85
N LEU A 379 -27.02 20.51 17.98
CA LEU A 379 -27.82 19.43 17.39
C LEU A 379 -28.23 18.44 18.47
N THR A 380 -29.47 17.96 18.43
CA THR A 380 -29.91 16.86 19.30
C THR A 380 -29.70 15.49 18.64
N GLY A 381 -29.59 14.44 19.46
CA GLY A 381 -29.52 13.06 18.98
C GLY A 381 -30.73 12.69 18.12
N LYS A 382 -31.93 13.16 18.49
CA LYS A 382 -33.15 13.00 17.70
C LYS A 382 -33.01 13.60 16.29
N GLN A 383 -32.52 14.84 16.18
CA GLN A 383 -32.31 15.50 14.89
C GLN A 383 -31.31 14.73 14.01
N LEU A 384 -30.25 14.17 14.60
CA LEU A 384 -29.28 13.35 13.87
C LEU A 384 -29.88 12.01 13.40
N LYS A 385 -30.63 11.33 14.27
CA LYS A 385 -31.29 10.06 13.96
C LYS A 385 -32.29 10.21 12.82
N GLU A 386 -33.07 11.29 12.83
CA GLU A 386 -34.02 11.63 11.77
C GLU A 386 -33.31 11.90 10.44
N ARG A 387 -32.18 12.61 10.43
CA ARG A 387 -31.37 12.84 9.21
C ARG A 387 -30.90 11.52 8.60
N PHE A 388 -30.37 10.61 9.40
CA PHE A 388 -29.94 9.28 8.90
C PHE A 388 -31.12 8.44 8.41
N ALA A 389 -32.27 8.47 9.10
CA ALA A 389 -33.46 7.79 8.64
C ALA A 389 -33.97 8.32 7.29
N GLN A 390 -33.93 9.65 7.07
CA GLN A 390 -34.29 10.26 5.80
C GLN A 390 -33.34 9.87 4.65
N GLN A 391 -32.03 9.79 4.90
CA GLN A 391 -31.07 9.30 3.89
C GLN A 391 -31.37 7.85 3.48
N ARG A 392 -31.65 6.96 4.44
CA ARG A 392 -32.01 5.56 4.16
C ARG A 392 -33.33 5.43 3.40
N LYS A 393 -34.31 6.31 3.65
CA LYS A 393 -35.55 6.37 2.86
C LYS A 393 -35.29 6.72 1.38
N LYS A 394 -34.31 7.57 1.10
CA LYS A 394 -33.95 7.96 -0.29
C LYS A 394 -33.23 6.85 -1.05
N ASN A 395 -32.40 6.05 -0.38
CA ASN A 395 -31.78 4.87 -0.96
C ASN A 395 -31.56 3.80 0.14
N PRO A 396 -32.35 2.72 0.13
CA PRO A 396 -32.29 1.65 1.14
C PRO A 396 -30.96 0.89 1.19
N ALA A 397 -30.16 0.92 0.12
CA ALA A 397 -28.83 0.32 0.10
C ALA A 397 -27.79 1.17 0.85
N LEU A 398 -28.09 2.44 1.16
CA LEU A 398 -27.12 3.33 1.81
C LEU A 398 -26.83 2.91 3.24
N MET A 399 -25.54 2.66 3.49
CA MET A 399 -25.01 2.55 4.83
C MET A 399 -24.68 3.97 5.30
N GLY A 400 -25.66 4.63 5.93
CA GLY A 400 -25.43 5.94 6.54
C GLY A 400 -24.20 5.90 7.45
N GLY A 401 -23.38 6.95 7.41
CA GLY A 401 -22.14 7.03 8.17
C GLY A 401 -21.94 8.38 8.85
N MET A 402 -21.17 8.39 9.93
CA MET A 402 -20.89 9.60 10.70
C MET A 402 -19.39 9.88 10.74
N TYR A 403 -19.05 11.16 10.69
CA TYR A 403 -17.72 11.68 10.99
C TYR A 403 -17.83 12.71 12.10
N ILE A 404 -17.11 12.49 13.22
CA ILE A 404 -17.12 13.40 14.36
C ILE A 404 -15.68 13.61 14.81
N TYR A 405 -15.24 14.88 14.82
CA TYR A 405 -13.95 15.26 15.36
C TYR A 405 -14.13 15.75 16.80
N ARG A 406 -13.60 15.00 17.77
CA ARG A 406 -13.79 15.24 19.21
C ARG A 406 -12.48 15.65 19.86
N ARG A 407 -12.28 16.95 20.08
CA ARG A 407 -11.11 17.44 20.85
C ARG A 407 -11.42 18.55 21.83
N HIS A 408 -12.66 18.82 22.22
CA HIS A 408 -12.93 19.86 23.25
C HIS A 408 -13.32 19.26 24.61
N GLU A 409 -13.23 20.09 25.66
CA GLU A 409 -13.51 19.74 27.05
C GLU A 409 -14.94 19.19 27.24
N SER A 410 -15.08 17.87 27.39
CA SER A 410 -16.36 17.23 27.75
C SER A 410 -16.47 17.09 29.27
N PRO A 411 -17.68 17.10 29.89
CA PRO A 411 -17.86 16.83 31.32
C PRO A 411 -17.16 15.57 31.80
N ILE A 412 -17.16 14.52 30.97
CA ILE A 412 -16.51 13.26 31.33
C ILE A 412 -14.99 13.41 31.54
N LEU A 413 -14.37 14.42 30.93
CA LEU A 413 -12.96 14.71 31.11
C LEU A 413 -12.68 15.48 32.40
N ILE A 414 -13.71 16.05 33.05
CA ILE A 414 -13.60 16.64 34.40
C ILE A 414 -13.41 15.51 35.42
N ASP A 415 -14.14 14.42 35.26
CA ASP A 415 -14.04 13.26 36.15
C ASP A 415 -12.80 12.39 35.87
N HIS A 416 -12.20 12.54 34.69
CA HIS A 416 -11.04 11.78 34.22
C HIS A 416 -9.87 12.68 33.78
N LEU A 417 -9.44 13.58 34.67
CA LEU A 417 -8.25 14.41 34.42
C LEU A 417 -6.99 13.58 34.14
N ASP A 418 -6.92 12.35 34.67
CA ASP A 418 -5.83 11.39 34.43
C ASP A 418 -5.81 10.80 33.01
N TRP A 419 -6.85 11.05 32.20
CA TRP A 419 -6.88 10.69 30.77
C TRP A 419 -6.30 11.78 29.88
N LEU A 420 -5.99 12.96 30.42
CA LEU A 420 -5.49 14.09 29.63
C LEU A 420 -3.97 14.01 29.44
N ALA A 421 -3.52 14.02 28.18
CA ALA A 421 -2.10 14.08 27.84
C ALA A 421 -1.62 15.53 27.70
N SER A 422 -2.40 16.38 27.02
CA SER A 422 -2.09 17.80 26.87
C SER A 422 -3.32 18.61 26.45
N ARG A 423 -3.21 19.93 26.58
CA ARG A 423 -4.19 20.90 26.10
C ARG A 423 -3.49 21.90 25.18
N THR A 424 -4.08 22.20 24.03
CA THR A 424 -3.60 23.28 23.15
C THR A 424 -4.16 24.63 23.63
N PRO A 425 -3.56 25.77 23.23
CA PRO A 425 -4.04 27.10 23.61
C PRO A 425 -5.48 27.40 23.19
N ASN A 426 -5.97 26.78 22.11
CA ASN A 426 -7.36 26.89 21.65
C ASN A 426 -8.31 25.86 22.30
N GLY A 427 -7.90 25.23 23.41
CA GLY A 427 -8.74 24.32 24.18
C GLY A 427 -8.94 22.95 23.56
N LEU A 428 -8.06 22.51 22.64
CA LEU A 428 -8.06 21.14 22.14
C LEU A 428 -7.40 20.22 23.16
N VAL A 429 -8.03 19.10 23.45
CA VAL A 429 -7.57 18.06 24.35
C VAL A 429 -6.97 16.91 23.54
N ASN A 430 -5.75 16.51 23.91
CA ASN A 430 -5.18 15.24 23.49
C ASN A 430 -5.30 14.24 24.65
N LEU A 431 -5.88 13.07 24.38
CA LEU A 431 -6.04 12.02 25.37
C LEU A 431 -4.80 11.13 25.44
N ARG A 432 -4.54 10.56 26.63
CA ARG A 432 -3.50 9.58 26.86
C ARG A 432 -3.89 8.27 26.13
N PRO A 433 -2.95 7.60 25.45
CA PRO A 433 -3.19 6.41 24.66
C PRO A 433 -3.17 5.16 25.56
N ILE A 434 -4.09 5.13 26.51
CA ILE A 434 -4.25 4.06 27.51
C ILE A 434 -5.51 3.24 27.22
N LYS A 435 -5.54 2.02 27.74
CA LYS A 435 -6.61 1.05 27.47
C LYS A 435 -7.99 1.56 27.88
N GLU A 436 -8.08 2.24 29.02
CA GLU A 436 -9.31 2.76 29.61
C GLU A 436 -9.96 3.81 28.69
N VAL A 437 -9.14 4.70 28.11
CA VAL A 437 -9.58 5.71 27.13
C VAL A 437 -10.10 5.03 25.87
N PHE A 438 -9.35 4.05 25.34
CA PHE A 438 -9.74 3.34 24.11
C PHE A 438 -11.04 2.55 24.29
N GLU A 439 -11.23 1.93 25.46
CA GLU A 439 -12.46 1.22 25.80
C GLU A 439 -13.64 2.18 25.93
N PHE A 440 -13.45 3.32 26.60
CA PHE A 440 -14.47 4.36 26.68
C PHE A 440 -14.88 4.86 25.29
N GLU A 441 -13.90 5.19 24.44
CA GLU A 441 -14.17 5.65 23.09
C GLU A 441 -14.90 4.59 22.27
N THR A 442 -14.40 3.36 22.28
CA THR A 442 -14.99 2.24 21.53
C THR A 442 -16.45 1.99 21.93
N ARG A 443 -16.74 1.94 23.24
CA ARG A 443 -18.11 1.74 23.73
C ARG A 443 -19.04 2.87 23.28
N GLY A 444 -18.58 4.11 23.38
CA GLY A 444 -19.36 5.26 22.96
C GLY A 444 -19.65 5.28 21.47
N ILE A 445 -18.64 4.99 20.64
CA ILE A 445 -18.77 4.93 19.17
C ILE A 445 -19.82 3.89 18.78
N VAL A 446 -19.73 2.71 19.38
CA VAL A 446 -20.69 1.63 19.12
C VAL A 446 -22.10 2.04 19.55
N ALA A 447 -22.26 2.61 20.75
CA ALA A 447 -23.55 3.03 21.27
C ALA A 447 -24.21 4.12 20.41
N GLU A 448 -23.44 5.13 19.99
CA GLU A 448 -23.93 6.19 19.10
C GLU A 448 -24.31 5.63 17.72
N SER A 449 -23.48 4.75 17.18
CA SER A 449 -23.77 4.11 15.90
C SER A 449 -25.03 3.25 15.96
N ASP A 450 -25.26 2.54 17.06
CA ASP A 450 -26.50 1.79 17.29
C ASP A 450 -27.72 2.71 17.42
N TYR A 451 -27.61 3.78 18.22
CA TYR A 451 -28.69 4.74 18.43
C TYR A 451 -29.11 5.46 17.12
N LEU A 452 -28.12 5.90 16.32
CA LEU A 452 -28.35 6.58 15.03
C LEU A 452 -28.69 5.60 13.89
N GLY A 453 -28.48 4.30 14.11
CA GLY A 453 -28.68 3.23 13.13
C GLY A 453 -27.70 3.30 11.96
N THR A 454 -26.48 3.79 12.16
CA THR A 454 -25.48 3.87 11.08
C THR A 454 -24.87 2.50 10.79
N GLY A 455 -24.52 2.27 9.51
CA GLY A 455 -23.85 1.05 9.06
C GLY A 455 -22.34 1.22 8.89
N VAL A 456 -21.86 2.46 8.86
CA VAL A 456 -20.44 2.81 8.73
C VAL A 456 -20.08 3.81 9.79
N TYR A 457 -18.91 3.64 10.39
CA TYR A 457 -18.29 4.63 11.25
C TYR A 457 -17.01 5.14 10.61
N TYR A 458 -16.91 6.47 10.44
CA TYR A 458 -15.72 7.08 9.87
C TYR A 458 -14.86 7.70 10.96
N TRP A 459 -13.55 7.42 10.91
CA TRP A 459 -12.56 7.98 11.81
C TRP A 459 -11.34 8.52 11.07
N ASP A 460 -11.12 9.83 11.16
CA ASP A 460 -9.90 10.46 10.66
C ASP A 460 -8.75 10.21 11.65
N ALA A 461 -7.78 9.40 11.22
CA ALA A 461 -6.72 8.91 12.09
C ALA A 461 -5.63 9.98 12.28
N ALA A 462 -5.50 10.48 13.51
CA ALA A 462 -4.23 11.02 13.98
C ALA A 462 -3.43 9.88 14.65
N LEU A 463 -2.15 9.73 14.29
CA LEU A 463 -1.28 8.73 14.90
C LEU A 463 -0.86 9.20 16.30
N ASP A 464 -1.49 8.65 17.33
CA ASP A 464 -1.22 8.93 18.75
C ASP A 464 0.06 8.26 19.30
N ALA A 465 0.96 7.82 18.42
CA ALA A 465 2.23 7.22 18.80
C ALA A 465 3.26 8.29 19.17
N GLY A 466 4.19 7.95 20.07
CA GLY A 466 5.29 8.84 20.49
C GLY A 466 4.99 9.74 21.68
N GLN A 467 3.86 9.53 22.37
CA GLN A 467 3.55 10.19 23.64
C GLN A 467 4.29 9.52 24.81
N VAL A 468 4.83 10.31 25.74
CA VAL A 468 5.52 9.83 26.94
C VAL A 468 4.67 10.16 28.16
N ASP A 469 4.33 9.13 28.95
CA ASP A 469 3.66 9.26 30.23
C ASP A 469 4.70 8.99 31.34
N TRP A 470 5.18 10.05 31.98
CA TRP A 470 6.18 9.98 33.05
C TRP A 470 5.62 9.41 34.35
N GLU A 471 4.34 9.64 34.61
CA GLU A 471 3.63 9.19 35.81
C GLU A 471 3.47 7.67 35.76
N ARG A 472 2.98 7.13 34.64
CA ARG A 472 2.81 5.69 34.43
C ARG A 472 4.06 4.99 33.90
N ARG A 473 5.11 5.76 33.56
CA ARG A 473 6.38 5.27 32.98
C ARG A 473 6.13 4.43 31.72
N THR A 474 5.25 4.93 30.85
CA THR A 474 4.90 4.29 29.57
C THR A 474 5.18 5.21 28.40
N VAL A 475 5.37 4.59 27.24
CA VAL A 475 5.55 5.30 25.97
C VAL A 475 4.55 4.72 24.98
N SER A 476 3.74 5.59 24.40
CA SER A 476 2.85 5.22 23.30
C SER A 476 3.67 4.85 22.08
N GLN A 477 3.40 3.67 21.54
CA GLN A 477 4.08 3.15 20.36
C GLN A 477 3.06 2.91 19.23
N THR A 478 3.53 2.59 18.03
CA THR A 478 2.65 2.14 16.95
C THR A 478 1.71 1.01 17.39
N GLN A 479 2.21 0.07 18.20
CA GLN A 479 1.38 -1.02 18.72
C GLN A 479 0.16 -0.51 19.49
N SER A 480 0.29 0.58 20.26
CA SER A 480 -0.84 1.20 20.97
C SER A 480 -1.94 1.66 20.01
N ALA A 481 -1.56 2.22 18.85
CA ALA A 481 -2.51 2.57 17.80
C ALA A 481 -3.13 1.31 17.17
N ILE A 482 -2.33 0.28 16.87
CA ILE A 482 -2.82 -1.00 16.34
C ILE A 482 -3.84 -1.64 17.28
N ASP A 483 -3.57 -1.67 18.58
CA ASP A 483 -4.45 -2.25 19.60
C ASP A 483 -5.79 -1.48 19.69
N ARG A 484 -5.75 -0.15 19.62
CA ARG A 484 -6.95 0.70 19.53
C ARG A 484 -7.77 0.38 18.27
N TRP A 485 -7.13 0.33 17.10
CA TRP A 485 -7.82 0.03 15.85
C TRP A 485 -8.45 -1.35 15.86
N LYS A 486 -7.72 -2.35 16.38
CA LYS A 486 -8.25 -3.70 16.55
C LYS A 486 -9.48 -3.71 17.45
N MET A 487 -9.42 -3.04 18.60
CA MET A 487 -10.53 -2.96 19.55
C MET A 487 -11.79 -2.35 18.91
N LEU A 488 -11.64 -1.22 18.23
CA LEU A 488 -12.74 -0.56 17.55
C LEU A 488 -13.30 -1.40 16.39
N PHE A 489 -12.42 -1.97 15.57
CA PHE A 489 -12.79 -2.83 14.45
C PHE A 489 -13.59 -4.05 14.92
N ASP A 490 -13.09 -4.76 15.93
CA ASP A 490 -13.77 -5.95 16.48
C ASP A 490 -15.13 -5.59 17.10
N ALA A 491 -15.22 -4.47 17.82
CA ALA A 491 -16.48 -4.02 18.44
C ALA A 491 -17.54 -3.59 17.40
N LEU A 492 -17.16 -2.85 16.36
CA LEU A 492 -18.06 -2.51 15.25
C LEU A 492 -18.51 -3.76 14.49
N HIS A 493 -17.59 -4.71 14.28
CA HIS A 493 -17.90 -5.96 13.59
C HIS A 493 -18.84 -6.87 14.39
N GLN A 494 -18.78 -6.86 15.72
CA GLN A 494 -19.79 -7.57 16.52
C GLN A 494 -21.22 -7.05 16.28
N ARG A 495 -21.37 -5.84 15.73
CA ARG A 495 -22.65 -5.17 15.45
C ARG A 495 -23.00 -5.04 13.97
N ASP A 496 -22.31 -5.78 13.08
CA ASP A 496 -22.49 -5.70 11.61
C ASP A 496 -22.25 -4.30 11.01
N LYS A 497 -21.28 -3.57 11.57
CA LYS A 497 -20.89 -2.22 11.11
C LYS A 497 -19.49 -2.21 10.51
N LEU A 498 -19.26 -1.29 9.57
CA LEU A 498 -17.97 -1.10 8.90
C LEU A 498 -17.16 0.03 9.54
N LEU A 499 -15.84 -0.13 9.57
CA LEU A 499 -14.89 0.91 9.91
C LEU A 499 -14.30 1.55 8.65
N TRP A 500 -14.54 2.85 8.46
CA TRP A 500 -13.88 3.69 7.46
C TRP A 500 -12.83 4.56 8.14
N THR A 501 -11.56 4.46 7.76
CA THR A 501 -10.49 5.23 8.44
C THR A 501 -9.46 5.80 7.47
N ASN A 502 -8.77 6.87 7.89
CA ASN A 502 -7.55 7.35 7.23
C ASN A 502 -6.37 6.41 7.51
N SER A 503 -6.43 5.20 6.96
CA SER A 503 -5.48 4.15 7.23
C SER A 503 -4.63 3.89 5.98
N ARG A 504 -3.59 4.69 5.77
CA ARG A 504 -2.60 4.37 4.71
C ARG A 504 -1.92 3.02 4.97
N THR A 505 -1.05 2.63 4.03
CA THR A 505 -0.17 1.46 3.85
C THR A 505 0.32 0.58 5.04
N GLY A 506 -0.13 0.70 6.28
CA GLY A 506 0.17 -0.32 7.30
C GLY A 506 -0.66 -0.32 8.57
N SER A 507 -1.88 0.24 8.55
CA SER A 507 -2.94 -0.33 9.39
C SER A 507 -3.48 -1.60 8.71
N ALA A 508 -3.98 -2.56 9.47
CA ALA A 508 -4.70 -3.71 8.93
C ALA A 508 -6.19 -3.71 9.30
N TYR A 509 -6.57 -2.96 10.34
CA TYR A 509 -7.90 -2.98 10.92
C TYR A 509 -8.77 -1.87 10.31
N TYR A 510 -9.31 -2.13 9.12
CA TYR A 510 -10.28 -1.28 8.43
C TYR A 510 -11.08 -2.09 7.42
N ASP A 511 -12.30 -1.64 7.10
CA ASP A 511 -13.08 -2.16 5.97
C ASP A 511 -12.93 -1.27 4.75
N ILE A 512 -12.92 0.03 4.99
CA ILE A 512 -12.71 1.08 4.00
C ILE A 512 -11.57 1.96 4.50
N THR A 513 -10.62 2.25 3.64
CA THR A 513 -9.60 3.24 3.94
C THR A 513 -9.47 4.26 2.84
N TYR A 514 -8.89 5.40 3.20
CA TYR A 514 -8.52 6.41 2.24
C TYR A 514 -7.11 6.94 2.46
N TYR A 515 -6.59 7.59 1.43
CA TYR A 515 -5.35 8.37 1.52
C TYR A 515 -5.50 9.70 0.79
N GLU A 516 -4.89 10.75 1.33
CA GLU A 516 -4.91 12.09 0.76
C GLU A 516 -3.96 12.21 -0.45
N ALA A 517 -4.45 11.90 -1.64
CA ALA A 517 -3.64 11.82 -2.85
C ALA A 517 -3.18 13.19 -3.38
N SER A 518 -3.93 14.28 -3.10
CA SER A 518 -3.66 15.61 -3.67
C SER A 518 -2.42 16.33 -3.18
N GLY A 519 -2.01 16.06 -1.93
CA GLY A 519 -0.73 16.57 -1.40
C GLY A 519 0.46 16.04 -2.21
N ALA A 520 0.24 14.99 -3.01
CA ALA A 520 1.25 14.42 -3.87
C ALA A 520 1.45 15.24 -5.14
N GLN A 521 0.49 16.03 -5.59
CA GLN A 521 0.55 16.67 -6.92
C GLN A 521 0.84 18.17 -6.87
N LYS A 522 0.61 18.82 -5.71
CA LYS A 522 0.77 20.27 -5.52
C LYS A 522 2.20 20.73 -5.20
N ILE A 523 3.20 19.84 -5.23
CA ILE A 523 4.59 20.19 -4.87
C ILE A 523 5.42 20.41 -6.12
N THR A 524 6.02 21.61 -6.25
CA THR A 524 6.94 21.97 -7.33
C THR A 524 8.06 20.94 -7.48
N GLY A 525 8.34 20.50 -8.72
CA GLY A 525 9.43 19.57 -9.04
C GLY A 525 9.05 18.09 -9.04
N LYS A 526 7.77 17.75 -8.89
CA LYS A 526 7.27 16.37 -9.00
C LYS A 526 7.01 15.93 -10.43
N SER A 527 7.03 14.61 -10.64
CA SER A 527 6.75 13.93 -11.89
C SER A 527 5.56 12.99 -11.75
N TRP A 528 5.04 12.47 -12.88
CA TRP A 528 3.99 11.44 -12.87
C TRP A 528 4.36 10.22 -12.01
N ARG A 529 5.67 9.90 -11.90
CA ARG A 529 6.21 8.78 -11.13
C ARG A 529 5.94 8.90 -9.64
N ASP A 530 5.88 10.13 -9.12
CA ASP A 530 5.63 10.37 -7.69
C ASP A 530 4.19 10.01 -7.31
N ALA A 531 3.22 10.30 -8.20
CA ALA A 531 1.82 9.92 -8.01
C ALA A 531 1.61 8.41 -8.24
N ALA A 532 2.16 7.89 -9.35
CA ALA A 532 2.14 6.47 -9.69
C ALA A 532 2.65 5.58 -8.54
N ASP A 533 3.76 5.99 -7.93
CA ASP A 533 4.37 5.25 -6.84
C ASP A 533 3.55 5.24 -5.56
N MET A 534 3.01 6.40 -5.15
CA MET A 534 2.15 6.48 -3.99
C MET A 534 0.91 5.58 -4.14
N ASP A 535 0.29 5.59 -5.32
CA ASP A 535 -0.93 4.81 -5.55
C ASP A 535 -0.59 3.31 -5.61
N LEU A 536 0.54 2.96 -6.23
CA LEU A 536 1.07 1.59 -6.24
C LEU A 536 1.35 1.09 -4.82
N MET A 537 1.96 1.90 -3.96
CA MET A 537 2.19 1.53 -2.56
C MET A 537 0.86 1.24 -1.86
N ASN A 538 -0.13 2.12 -1.97
CA ASN A 538 -1.46 1.86 -1.37
C ASN A 538 -2.06 0.54 -1.89
N LYS A 539 -1.87 0.22 -3.18
CA LYS A 539 -2.33 -1.06 -3.74
C LYS A 539 -1.57 -2.28 -3.20
N ILE A 540 -0.24 -2.21 -3.09
CA ILE A 540 0.60 -3.30 -2.56
C ILE A 540 0.21 -3.61 -1.11
N TYR A 541 -0.01 -2.58 -0.29
CA TYR A 541 -0.33 -2.74 1.13
C TYR A 541 -1.82 -2.97 1.41
N GLN A 542 -2.70 -2.88 0.41
CA GLN A 542 -4.13 -3.11 0.55
C GLN A 542 -4.41 -4.48 1.20
N VAL A 543 -5.20 -4.50 2.27
CA VAL A 543 -5.66 -5.75 2.89
C VAL A 543 -6.65 -6.45 1.95
N PRO A 544 -6.55 -7.77 1.73
CA PRO A 544 -7.52 -8.52 0.92
C PRO A 544 -8.98 -8.26 1.33
N GLY A 545 -9.84 -7.99 0.36
CA GLY A 545 -11.27 -7.75 0.54
C GLY A 545 -11.69 -6.33 0.97
N THR A 546 -10.74 -5.44 1.31
CA THR A 546 -11.03 -4.06 1.74
C THR A 546 -11.13 -3.05 0.59
N ILE A 547 -11.76 -1.90 0.85
CA ILE A 547 -11.94 -0.80 -0.11
C ILE A 547 -10.89 0.29 0.14
N HIS A 548 -10.20 0.75 -0.90
CA HIS A 548 -9.17 1.80 -0.83
C HIS A 548 -9.55 2.99 -1.70
N VAL A 549 -9.65 4.18 -1.11
CA VAL A 549 -10.16 5.39 -1.76
C VAL A 549 -9.09 6.49 -1.83
N PRO A 550 -8.69 6.98 -3.02
CA PRO A 550 -7.85 8.17 -3.12
C PRO A 550 -8.70 9.45 -2.91
N LEU A 551 -8.36 10.26 -1.89
CA LEU A 551 -9.00 11.56 -1.60
C LEU A 551 -8.26 12.77 -2.19
N TYR A 552 -8.99 13.89 -2.24
CA TYR A 552 -8.54 15.26 -2.53
C TYR A 552 -8.09 15.53 -3.96
N TRP A 553 -8.26 14.61 -4.91
CA TRP A 553 -7.77 14.80 -6.27
C TRP A 553 -8.34 16.05 -6.98
N TRP A 554 -9.47 16.59 -6.52
CA TRP A 554 -10.22 17.76 -7.02
C TRP A 554 -9.60 19.14 -6.73
N ASN A 555 -8.41 19.18 -6.17
CA ASN A 555 -7.86 20.39 -5.55
C ASN A 555 -7.45 21.49 -6.57
N ASN A 556 -7.80 21.31 -7.84
CA ASN A 556 -7.62 22.21 -8.99
C ASN A 556 -8.92 22.89 -9.47
N GLY A 557 -10.06 22.65 -8.81
CA GLY A 557 -11.34 23.31 -9.12
C GLY A 557 -12.28 22.51 -10.02
N PRO A 558 -13.52 23.01 -10.25
CA PRO A 558 -14.56 22.33 -11.02
C PRO A 558 -14.23 22.16 -12.52
N GLU A 559 -13.17 22.82 -13.01
CA GLU A 559 -12.77 22.80 -14.42
C GLU A 559 -12.02 21.52 -14.83
N GLU A 560 -11.57 20.71 -13.86
CA GLU A 560 -10.69 19.56 -14.12
C GLU A 560 -11.28 18.25 -13.59
N ASN A 561 -11.95 17.50 -14.47
CA ASN A 561 -12.06 16.05 -14.29
C ASN A 561 -10.73 15.44 -14.74
N THR A 562 -9.85 15.20 -13.79
CA THR A 562 -8.47 14.81 -14.07
C THR A 562 -8.43 13.37 -14.59
N GLN A 563 -8.07 13.22 -15.87
CA GLN A 563 -7.82 11.91 -16.50
C GLN A 563 -6.88 11.02 -15.67
N ILE A 564 -5.87 11.61 -15.03
CA ILE A 564 -4.87 10.90 -14.22
C ILE A 564 -5.54 10.15 -13.05
N TYR A 565 -6.54 10.74 -12.38
CA TYR A 565 -7.29 10.08 -11.31
C TYR A 565 -7.96 8.81 -11.78
N GLN A 566 -8.74 8.92 -12.87
CA GLN A 566 -9.49 7.79 -13.40
C GLN A 566 -8.55 6.70 -13.89
N ASN A 567 -7.45 7.08 -14.54
CA ASN A 567 -6.41 6.16 -14.96
C ASN A 567 -5.85 5.37 -13.77
N HIS A 568 -5.49 6.02 -12.66
CA HIS A 568 -4.91 5.32 -11.51
C HIS A 568 -5.95 4.45 -10.78
N CYS A 569 -7.19 4.93 -10.64
CA CYS A 569 -8.29 4.12 -10.11
C CYS A 569 -8.44 2.82 -10.90
N LEU A 570 -8.42 2.87 -12.22
CA LEU A 570 -8.53 1.69 -13.06
C LEU A 570 -7.24 0.85 -13.11
N ALA A 571 -6.09 1.49 -13.22
CA ALA A 571 -4.80 0.82 -13.35
C ALA A 571 -4.44 -0.01 -12.11
N LEU A 572 -4.94 0.40 -10.93
CA LEU A 572 -4.66 -0.23 -9.65
C LEU A 572 -5.92 -0.78 -8.96
N ALA A 573 -7.08 -0.76 -9.63
CA ALA A 573 -8.36 -1.19 -9.06
C ALA A 573 -8.67 -0.50 -7.71
N LEU A 574 -8.45 0.82 -7.64
CA LEU A 574 -8.75 1.65 -6.47
C LEU A 574 -10.16 2.23 -6.61
N SER A 575 -10.86 2.28 -5.49
CA SER A 575 -12.24 2.75 -5.43
C SER A 575 -12.28 4.28 -5.55
N PRO A 576 -12.91 4.85 -6.58
CA PRO A 576 -13.10 6.29 -6.64
C PRO A 576 -13.93 6.78 -5.44
N ARG A 577 -13.72 8.03 -5.03
CA ARG A 577 -14.51 8.67 -3.98
C ARG A 577 -15.84 9.15 -4.57
N ASP A 578 -16.94 8.74 -3.94
CA ASP A 578 -18.24 9.38 -4.13
C ASP A 578 -18.16 10.88 -3.83
N GLY A 579 -18.73 11.72 -4.69
CA GLY A 579 -18.60 13.17 -4.57
C GLY A 579 -17.19 13.72 -4.82
N ALA A 580 -16.40 13.13 -5.73
CA ALA A 580 -15.22 13.78 -6.31
C ALA A 580 -15.52 15.19 -6.92
N TRP A 581 -16.80 15.51 -7.04
CA TRP A 581 -17.41 16.71 -7.61
C TRP A 581 -17.88 17.69 -6.51
N SER A 582 -17.07 17.97 -5.49
CA SER A 582 -17.58 18.57 -4.25
C SER A 582 -17.65 20.10 -4.22
N ARG A 583 -17.49 20.81 -5.33
CA ARG A 583 -17.69 22.27 -5.36
C ARG A 583 -19.00 22.58 -6.07
N GLU A 584 -19.93 23.16 -5.32
CA GLU A 584 -21.15 23.74 -5.89
C GLU A 584 -20.76 24.81 -6.92
N VAL A 585 -21.38 24.74 -8.09
CA VAL A 585 -21.40 25.80 -9.09
C VAL A 585 -22.81 26.39 -9.01
N ASP A 586 -22.90 27.69 -8.68
CA ASP A 586 -24.17 28.41 -8.52
C ASP A 586 -25.17 27.75 -7.56
N GLY A 587 -24.66 27.19 -6.44
CA GLY A 587 -25.48 26.57 -5.39
C GLY A 587 -26.02 25.18 -5.76
N LYS A 588 -25.51 24.55 -6.83
CA LYS A 588 -25.83 23.17 -7.21
C LYS A 588 -24.55 22.36 -7.39
N LEU A 589 -24.57 21.10 -6.96
CA LEU A 589 -23.54 20.14 -7.35
C LEU A 589 -23.73 19.81 -8.84
N PRO A 590 -22.69 19.90 -9.68
CA PRO A 590 -22.79 19.47 -11.07
C PRO A 590 -23.10 17.97 -11.12
N GLU A 591 -23.95 17.56 -12.06
CA GLU A 591 -24.22 16.15 -12.32
C GLU A 591 -22.91 15.43 -12.68
N SER A 592 -22.72 14.20 -12.18
CA SER A 592 -21.55 13.40 -12.55
C SER A 592 -21.60 13.13 -14.05
N ALA A 593 -20.54 13.46 -14.76
CA ALA A 593 -20.46 13.31 -16.22
C ALA A 593 -20.59 11.85 -16.71
N ASP A 594 -20.50 10.88 -15.80
CA ASP A 594 -20.27 9.47 -16.10
C ASP A 594 -21.35 8.52 -15.52
N ASP A 595 -22.39 9.08 -14.89
CA ASP A 595 -23.50 8.38 -14.19
C ASP A 595 -23.06 7.22 -13.29
N GLY A 596 -21.83 7.25 -12.76
CA GLY A 596 -21.33 6.21 -11.89
C GLY A 596 -20.75 4.97 -12.60
N VAL A 597 -20.60 4.97 -13.93
CA VAL A 597 -20.05 3.81 -14.66
C VAL A 597 -18.61 3.47 -14.27
N LEU A 598 -17.79 4.45 -13.87
CA LEU A 598 -16.46 4.14 -13.32
C LEU A 598 -16.56 3.22 -12.08
N PHE A 599 -17.55 3.44 -11.22
CA PHE A 599 -17.77 2.65 -10.01
C PHE A 599 -18.19 1.22 -10.35
N GLU A 600 -19.02 1.05 -11.39
CA GLU A 600 -19.44 -0.26 -11.92
C GLU A 600 -18.21 -1.07 -12.38
N VAL A 601 -17.36 -0.48 -13.22
CA VAL A 601 -16.13 -1.14 -13.72
C VAL A 601 -15.24 -1.53 -12.54
N ILE A 602 -15.02 -0.63 -11.58
CA ILE A 602 -14.15 -0.91 -10.43
C ILE A 602 -14.69 -2.06 -9.59
N ASP A 603 -16.01 -2.12 -9.34
CA ASP A 603 -16.60 -3.20 -8.55
C ASP A 603 -16.46 -4.60 -9.18
N GLU A 604 -16.22 -4.70 -10.49
CA GLU A 604 -15.94 -5.97 -11.15
C GLU A 604 -14.58 -6.56 -10.77
N PHE A 605 -13.57 -5.72 -10.46
CA PHE A 605 -12.19 -6.18 -10.25
C PHE A 605 -11.43 -5.52 -9.10
N ARG A 606 -12.07 -4.72 -8.23
CA ARG A 606 -11.43 -4.06 -7.07
C ARG A 606 -10.60 -4.99 -6.19
N ASN A 607 -10.96 -6.28 -6.17
CA ASN A 607 -10.27 -7.32 -5.41
C ASN A 607 -8.97 -7.79 -6.05
N ALA A 608 -8.69 -7.42 -7.30
CA ALA A 608 -7.45 -7.73 -8.00
C ALA A 608 -6.25 -7.25 -7.17
N ARG A 609 -5.17 -8.03 -7.15
CA ARG A 609 -3.98 -7.77 -6.33
C ARG A 609 -2.79 -7.50 -7.21
N PHE A 610 -1.92 -6.60 -6.77
CA PHE A 610 -0.63 -6.41 -7.43
C PHE A 610 0.18 -7.71 -7.36
N VAL A 611 0.83 -8.07 -8.46
CA VAL A 611 1.68 -9.27 -8.56
C VAL A 611 2.96 -8.95 -9.33
N ARG A 612 4.10 -9.46 -8.86
CA ARG A 612 5.41 -9.27 -9.52
C ARG A 612 5.73 -10.40 -10.50
N ILE A 613 5.05 -10.41 -11.65
CA ILE A 613 5.20 -11.44 -12.70
C ILE A 613 6.23 -11.06 -13.78
N GLY A 614 7.26 -10.28 -13.42
CA GLY A 614 8.34 -9.90 -14.33
C GLY A 614 7.91 -8.93 -15.45
N LEU A 615 7.13 -7.90 -15.11
CA LEU A 615 6.67 -6.86 -16.03
C LEU A 615 7.83 -6.11 -16.70
N GLU A 616 7.74 -5.88 -18.02
CA GLU A 616 8.60 -4.96 -18.75
C GLU A 616 7.78 -4.09 -19.72
N PRO A 617 7.99 -2.75 -19.79
CA PRO A 617 8.92 -1.99 -18.96
C PRO A 617 8.40 -1.83 -17.52
N ALA A 618 9.28 -2.07 -16.54
CA ALA A 618 9.03 -1.77 -15.13
C ALA A 618 9.54 -0.36 -14.82
N TRP A 619 8.66 0.64 -14.84
CA TRP A 619 9.04 2.04 -14.64
C TRP A 619 9.70 2.29 -13.29
N TRP A 620 9.43 1.47 -12.27
CA TRP A 620 10.05 1.56 -10.96
C TRP A 620 11.56 1.23 -10.97
N ASN A 621 12.05 0.55 -12.01
CA ASN A 621 13.48 0.25 -12.22
C ASN A 621 14.08 1.04 -13.38
N ASP A 622 13.28 1.36 -14.40
CA ASP A 622 13.70 2.16 -15.55
C ASP A 622 13.19 3.61 -15.43
N LEU A 623 14.08 4.51 -15.03
CA LEU A 623 13.74 5.94 -14.94
C LEU A 623 13.71 6.67 -16.29
N LYS A 624 14.17 6.03 -17.37
CA LYS A 624 14.15 6.60 -18.73
C LYS A 624 12.83 6.31 -19.44
N THR A 625 12.16 5.20 -19.14
CA THR A 625 10.87 4.90 -19.78
C THR A 625 9.84 6.02 -19.57
N LYS A 626 8.96 6.18 -20.56
CA LYS A 626 7.77 7.05 -20.52
C LYS A 626 6.49 6.22 -20.44
N ILE A 627 6.62 4.93 -20.19
CA ILE A 627 5.50 4.00 -20.08
C ILE A 627 5.35 3.68 -18.59
N GLU A 628 4.20 4.05 -18.04
CA GLU A 628 3.73 3.59 -16.75
C GLU A 628 2.94 2.31 -16.96
N ALA A 629 3.25 1.27 -16.21
CA ALA A 629 2.60 -0.01 -16.36
C ALA A 629 2.51 -0.76 -15.03
N TYR A 630 1.46 -1.57 -14.88
CA TYR A 630 1.18 -2.37 -13.69
C TYR A 630 0.65 -3.75 -14.04
N THR A 631 0.92 -4.71 -13.16
CA THR A 631 0.36 -6.06 -13.22
C THR A 631 -0.51 -6.34 -12.01
N LEU A 632 -1.78 -6.66 -12.25
CA LEU A 632 -2.69 -7.16 -11.22
C LEU A 632 -3.15 -8.58 -11.53
N GLN A 633 -3.69 -9.29 -10.54
CA GLN A 633 -4.32 -10.60 -10.71
C GLN A 633 -5.64 -10.70 -9.95
N LEU A 634 -6.67 -11.23 -10.60
CA LEU A 634 -7.94 -11.63 -10.01
C LEU A 634 -8.26 -13.05 -10.47
N GLY A 635 -8.18 -14.02 -9.56
CA GLY A 635 -8.37 -15.43 -9.90
C GLY A 635 -7.47 -15.85 -11.06
N PRO A 636 -8.02 -16.45 -12.15
CA PRO A 636 -7.25 -16.88 -13.32
C PRO A 636 -6.98 -15.76 -14.34
N THR A 637 -7.22 -14.50 -14.00
CA THR A 637 -7.04 -13.36 -14.90
C THR A 637 -5.91 -12.46 -14.43
N TRP A 638 -4.98 -12.15 -15.33
CA TRP A 638 -3.97 -11.13 -15.15
C TRP A 638 -4.40 -9.84 -15.85
N PHE A 639 -4.09 -8.71 -15.24
CA PHE A 639 -4.29 -7.38 -15.82
C PHE A 639 -2.93 -6.81 -16.16
N LEU A 640 -2.76 -6.34 -17.40
CA LEU A 640 -1.62 -5.53 -17.80
C LEU A 640 -2.13 -4.13 -18.17
N ASN A 641 -1.92 -3.20 -17.25
CA ASN A 641 -2.42 -1.83 -17.32
C ASN A 641 -1.31 -0.91 -17.78
N VAL A 642 -1.52 -0.13 -18.83
CA VAL A 642 -0.49 0.68 -19.50
C VAL A 642 -0.97 2.11 -19.73
N ILE A 643 -0.17 3.08 -19.31
CA ILE A 643 -0.36 4.51 -19.55
C ILE A 643 0.91 5.05 -20.22
N SER A 644 0.73 5.81 -21.32
CA SER A 644 1.85 6.42 -22.04
C SER A 644 1.96 7.90 -21.68
N HIS A 645 3.12 8.31 -21.15
CA HIS A 645 3.47 9.71 -20.88
C HIS A 645 4.23 10.36 -22.05
N ARG A 646 4.13 9.79 -23.25
CA ARG A 646 4.63 10.40 -24.48
C ARG A 646 3.64 11.47 -24.94
N LYS A 647 4.12 12.49 -25.67
CA LYS A 647 3.28 13.61 -26.13
C LYS A 647 2.28 13.26 -27.25
N LYS A 648 2.51 12.14 -27.95
CA LYS A 648 1.71 11.69 -29.09
C LYS A 648 1.37 10.21 -28.92
N SER A 649 0.29 9.77 -29.56
CA SER A 649 -0.05 8.36 -29.64
C SER A 649 1.10 7.58 -30.23
N SER A 650 1.33 6.38 -29.70
CA SER A 650 2.46 5.55 -30.14
C SER A 650 2.22 4.09 -29.83
N ASN A 651 2.90 3.22 -30.57
CA ASN A 651 2.95 1.81 -30.23
C ASN A 651 3.75 1.61 -28.93
N VAL A 652 3.19 0.79 -28.05
CA VAL A 652 3.81 0.41 -26.79
C VAL A 652 3.94 -1.11 -26.76
N THR A 653 5.14 -1.59 -26.46
CA THR A 653 5.37 -3.00 -26.18
C THR A 653 5.45 -3.18 -24.68
N ALA A 654 4.66 -4.11 -24.16
CA ALA A 654 4.73 -4.54 -22.77
C ALA A 654 4.77 -6.07 -22.71
N SER A 655 5.40 -6.63 -21.70
CA SER A 655 5.53 -8.08 -21.57
C SER A 655 5.56 -8.56 -20.13
N ILE A 656 5.19 -9.82 -19.94
CA ILE A 656 5.25 -10.54 -18.66
C ILE A 656 6.00 -11.86 -18.82
N ASP A 657 6.61 -12.34 -17.74
CA ASP A 657 7.28 -13.63 -17.71
C ASP A 657 6.24 -14.77 -17.60
N THR A 658 6.26 -15.71 -18.55
CA THR A 658 5.25 -16.77 -18.64
C THR A 658 5.36 -17.79 -17.51
N ALA A 659 6.57 -18.06 -17.03
CA ALA A 659 6.82 -18.98 -15.93
C ALA A 659 6.38 -18.37 -14.59
N ARG A 660 6.70 -17.09 -14.34
CA ARG A 660 6.23 -16.36 -13.14
C ARG A 660 4.71 -16.19 -13.13
N ALA A 661 4.10 -15.99 -14.31
CA ALA A 661 2.65 -15.97 -14.46
C ALA A 661 2.01 -17.38 -14.42
N LYS A 662 2.79 -18.46 -14.46
CA LYS A 662 2.30 -19.85 -14.51
C LYS A 662 1.34 -20.12 -15.68
N LEU A 663 1.63 -19.53 -16.84
CA LEU A 663 0.85 -19.74 -18.06
C LEU A 663 1.25 -21.06 -18.72
N ASP A 664 0.28 -21.91 -19.03
CA ASP A 664 0.52 -23.16 -19.75
C ASP A 664 0.82 -22.87 -21.23
N PRO A 665 2.01 -23.21 -21.75
CA PRO A 665 2.34 -22.94 -23.15
C PRO A 665 1.47 -23.71 -24.16
N GLN A 666 0.77 -24.77 -23.75
CA GLN A 666 -0.10 -25.58 -24.61
C GLN A 666 -1.53 -25.05 -24.69
N GLN A 667 -1.92 -24.13 -23.80
CA GLN A 667 -3.26 -23.56 -23.78
C GLN A 667 -3.30 -22.20 -24.49
N PRO A 668 -4.36 -21.90 -25.26
CA PRO A 668 -4.52 -20.58 -25.87
C PRO A 668 -4.59 -19.51 -24.78
N ILE A 669 -3.95 -18.37 -25.03
CA ILE A 669 -4.03 -17.20 -24.15
C ILE A 669 -4.98 -16.21 -24.79
N PHE A 670 -6.02 -15.84 -24.06
CA PHE A 670 -6.99 -14.85 -24.45
C PHE A 670 -6.62 -13.50 -23.85
N CYS A 671 -6.44 -12.51 -24.70
CA CYS A 671 -6.10 -11.14 -24.31
C CYS A 671 -7.15 -10.17 -24.81
N TRP A 672 -8.02 -9.68 -23.93
CA TRP A 672 -8.84 -8.51 -24.25
C TRP A 672 -8.01 -7.26 -24.11
N GLN A 673 -8.14 -6.34 -25.07
CA GLN A 673 -7.55 -5.01 -25.03
C GLN A 673 -8.66 -3.98 -24.95
N HIS A 674 -8.67 -3.19 -23.87
CA HIS A 674 -9.68 -2.18 -23.57
C HIS A 674 -9.05 -0.79 -23.57
N GLN A 675 -9.61 0.12 -24.38
CA GLN A 675 -9.21 1.53 -24.40
C GLN A 675 -10.16 2.35 -23.52
N ALA A 676 -9.66 2.85 -22.38
CA ALA A 676 -10.45 3.71 -21.51
C ALA A 676 -10.93 4.98 -22.25
N ARG A 677 -12.12 5.47 -21.91
CA ARG A 677 -12.62 6.76 -22.41
C ARG A 677 -11.87 7.92 -21.76
N LYS A 678 -11.94 9.08 -22.42
CA LYS A 678 -11.41 10.33 -21.91
C LYS A 678 -12.34 10.90 -20.84
N ALA A 679 -11.80 11.31 -19.71
CA ALA A 679 -12.49 12.04 -18.67
C ALA A 679 -13.09 13.34 -19.22
N LEU A 680 -14.37 13.58 -18.92
CA LEU A 680 -15.10 14.77 -19.31
C LEU A 680 -15.00 15.87 -18.28
N LYS A 681 -14.88 17.14 -18.69
CA LYS A 681 -14.97 18.27 -17.76
C LYS A 681 -16.31 18.26 -17.01
N ALA A 682 -16.35 18.85 -15.81
CA ALA A 682 -17.59 18.93 -15.04
C ALA A 682 -18.69 19.64 -15.86
N GLY A 683 -19.94 19.17 -15.72
CA GLY A 683 -21.09 19.67 -16.48
C GLY A 683 -21.18 19.18 -17.93
N SER A 684 -20.20 18.43 -18.43
CA SER A 684 -20.31 17.74 -19.72
C SER A 684 -20.93 16.35 -19.54
N GLN A 685 -21.57 15.82 -20.59
CA GLN A 685 -22.12 14.47 -20.61
C GLN A 685 -21.56 13.66 -21.78
N TYR A 686 -21.44 12.34 -21.62
CA TYR A 686 -21.12 11.46 -22.74
C TYR A 686 -22.31 11.38 -23.70
N PRO A 687 -22.08 11.09 -25.00
CA PRO A 687 -23.18 10.77 -25.91
C PRO A 687 -24.01 9.61 -25.37
N ALA A 688 -25.34 9.64 -25.52
CA ALA A 688 -26.26 8.65 -24.96
C ALA A 688 -25.85 7.19 -25.20
N LYS A 689 -25.31 6.86 -26.38
CA LYS A 689 -24.85 5.51 -26.75
C LYS A 689 -23.58 5.05 -26.02
N GLN A 690 -22.92 5.94 -25.29
CA GLN A 690 -21.65 5.71 -24.58
C GLN A 690 -21.77 5.93 -23.07
N VAL A 691 -22.92 6.40 -22.57
CA VAL A 691 -23.12 6.70 -21.15
C VAL A 691 -22.80 5.45 -20.31
N ASP A 692 -23.39 4.31 -20.66
CA ASP A 692 -23.23 3.02 -19.98
C ASP A 692 -21.95 2.24 -20.35
N ARG A 693 -21.00 2.86 -21.09
CA ARG A 693 -19.76 2.19 -21.51
C ARG A 693 -18.54 2.97 -21.07
N TYR A 694 -17.68 2.33 -20.28
CA TYR A 694 -16.43 2.96 -19.88
C TYR A 694 -15.36 2.89 -20.98
N PHE A 695 -15.35 1.82 -21.76
CA PHE A 695 -14.33 1.59 -22.78
C PHE A 695 -14.82 2.01 -24.16
N THR A 696 -13.99 2.76 -24.89
CA THR A 696 -14.28 3.23 -26.26
C THR A 696 -14.05 2.13 -27.29
N SER A 697 -13.16 1.20 -27.01
CA SER A 697 -12.94 -0.01 -27.79
C SER A 697 -12.57 -1.18 -26.87
N THR A 698 -13.02 -2.37 -27.29
CA THR A 698 -12.73 -3.65 -26.63
C THR A 698 -12.53 -4.69 -27.73
N GLN A 699 -11.34 -5.27 -27.83
CA GLN A 699 -10.98 -6.27 -28.85
C GLN A 699 -10.40 -7.51 -28.19
N LEU A 700 -10.67 -8.70 -28.74
CA LEU A 700 -10.10 -9.95 -28.25
C LEU A 700 -9.03 -10.46 -29.21
N ALA A 701 -7.85 -10.71 -28.68
CA ALA A 701 -6.79 -11.43 -29.38
C ALA A 701 -6.56 -12.80 -28.72
N VAL A 702 -6.39 -13.84 -29.55
CA VAL A 702 -5.87 -15.14 -29.12
C VAL A 702 -4.37 -15.15 -29.42
N VAL A 703 -3.55 -15.16 -28.38
CA VAL A 703 -2.09 -15.02 -28.48
C VAL A 703 -1.40 -16.30 -28.03
N LYS A 704 -0.20 -16.53 -28.57
CA LYS A 704 0.71 -17.60 -28.13
C LYS A 704 1.95 -16.96 -27.49
N PRO A 705 2.49 -17.53 -26.40
CA PRO A 705 3.68 -16.99 -25.76
C PRO A 705 4.92 -17.18 -26.65
N THR A 706 5.86 -16.24 -26.60
CA THR A 706 7.19 -16.38 -27.18
C THR A 706 8.10 -17.04 -26.14
N GLU A 707 8.21 -18.37 -26.16
CA GLU A 707 8.96 -19.25 -25.23
C GLU A 707 8.95 -18.85 -23.73
N LYS A 708 9.68 -17.79 -23.35
CA LYS A 708 9.85 -17.32 -21.95
C LYS A 708 8.97 -16.13 -21.55
N ARG A 709 8.40 -15.39 -22.51
CA ARG A 709 7.62 -14.17 -22.24
C ARG A 709 6.37 -14.10 -23.09
N LEU A 710 5.34 -13.47 -22.56
CA LEU A 710 4.18 -13.03 -23.34
C LEU A 710 4.41 -11.58 -23.70
N VAL A 711 4.66 -11.30 -24.98
CA VAL A 711 4.88 -9.94 -25.50
C VAL A 711 3.58 -9.44 -26.12
N LEU A 712 3.10 -8.31 -25.62
CA LEU A 712 1.91 -7.62 -26.12
C LEU A 712 2.33 -6.33 -26.81
N SER A 713 2.03 -6.25 -28.11
CA SER A 713 2.14 -5.04 -28.91
C SER A 713 0.82 -4.30 -28.88
N LEU A 714 0.81 -3.13 -28.24
CA LEU A 714 -0.36 -2.29 -28.07
C LEU A 714 -0.29 -1.13 -29.09
N PRO A 715 -1.09 -1.17 -30.16
CA PRO A 715 -1.07 -0.13 -31.18
C PRO A 715 -1.76 1.14 -30.69
N ASP A 716 -1.23 2.28 -31.13
CA ASP A 716 -1.85 3.60 -30.99
C ASP A 716 -2.31 3.95 -29.57
N VAL A 717 -1.49 3.62 -28.56
CA VAL A 717 -1.79 3.98 -27.17
C VAL A 717 -1.80 5.50 -27.03
N PRO A 718 -2.92 6.12 -26.65
CA PRO A 718 -3.01 7.57 -26.53
C PRO A 718 -2.15 8.09 -25.36
N PRO A 719 -1.67 9.34 -25.44
CA PRO A 719 -1.08 10.03 -24.30
C PRO A 719 -2.04 10.09 -23.11
N GLU A 720 -1.56 9.74 -21.92
CA GLU A 720 -2.27 9.89 -20.66
C GLU A 720 -3.66 9.22 -20.63
N ILE A 721 -3.92 8.20 -21.44
CA ILE A 721 -5.15 7.38 -21.35
C ILE A 721 -4.76 5.93 -21.10
N LEU A 722 -5.40 5.30 -20.12
CA LEU A 722 -5.18 3.89 -19.80
C LEU A 722 -5.58 2.96 -20.97
N ARG A 723 -4.65 2.09 -21.36
CA ARG A 723 -4.91 0.84 -22.08
C ARG A 723 -4.84 -0.30 -21.07
N MET A 724 -5.96 -1.01 -20.89
CA MET A 724 -6.05 -2.16 -19.99
C MET A 724 -6.10 -3.43 -20.82
N CYS A 725 -5.25 -4.41 -20.51
CA CYS A 725 -5.33 -5.74 -21.09
C CYS A 725 -5.74 -6.75 -20.03
N THR A 726 -6.79 -7.54 -20.28
CA THR A 726 -7.14 -8.68 -19.43
C THR A 726 -6.69 -9.97 -20.12
N ILE A 727 -5.88 -10.76 -19.41
CA ILE A 727 -5.17 -11.92 -19.94
C ILE A 727 -5.64 -13.14 -19.15
N THR A 728 -6.10 -14.19 -19.82
CA THR A 728 -6.52 -15.44 -19.18
C THR A 728 -6.37 -16.62 -20.13
N GLN A 729 -6.33 -17.84 -19.58
CA GLN A 729 -6.43 -19.09 -20.35
C GLN A 729 -7.83 -19.73 -20.24
N VAL A 730 -8.75 -19.11 -19.49
CA VAL A 730 -10.15 -19.53 -19.44
C VAL A 730 -10.84 -19.07 -20.72
N PRO A 731 -11.43 -19.98 -21.52
CA PRO A 731 -12.02 -19.65 -22.83
C PRO A 731 -13.45 -19.11 -22.71
N ALA A 732 -13.80 -18.46 -21.60
CA ALA A 732 -15.13 -17.92 -21.37
C ALA A 732 -15.14 -16.74 -20.40
N TRP A 733 -16.13 -15.87 -20.58
CA TRP A 733 -16.29 -14.62 -19.82
C TRP A 733 -17.74 -14.41 -19.41
N ILE A 734 -17.94 -13.84 -18.23
CA ILE A 734 -19.25 -13.41 -17.76
C ILE A 734 -19.59 -12.09 -18.48
N VAL A 735 -20.70 -12.06 -19.22
CA VAL A 735 -21.20 -10.87 -19.93
C VAL A 735 -22.21 -10.14 -19.06
N SER A 736 -23.03 -10.86 -18.32
CA SER A 736 -23.93 -10.32 -17.30
C SER A 736 -24.14 -11.32 -16.17
N ALA A 737 -24.50 -10.81 -14.99
CA ALA A 737 -24.90 -11.61 -13.84
C ALA A 737 -26.21 -11.05 -13.26
N ASP A 738 -27.25 -11.88 -13.19
CA ASP A 738 -28.63 -11.49 -12.83
C ASP A 738 -29.15 -10.30 -13.65
N GLY A 739 -28.79 -10.23 -14.94
CA GLY A 739 -29.18 -9.14 -15.84
C GLY A 739 -28.33 -7.86 -15.74
N VAL A 740 -27.42 -7.76 -14.76
CA VAL A 740 -26.46 -6.64 -14.68
C VAL A 740 -25.31 -6.89 -15.65
N ALA A 741 -25.17 -6.04 -16.66
CA ALA A 741 -24.10 -6.12 -17.65
C ALA A 741 -22.73 -5.80 -17.04
N THR A 742 -21.70 -6.47 -17.55
CA THR A 742 -20.30 -6.27 -17.15
C THR A 742 -19.52 -5.51 -18.23
N GLN A 743 -18.49 -4.80 -17.82
CA GLN A 743 -17.65 -3.93 -18.64
C GLN A 743 -16.38 -4.65 -19.09
N LEU A 744 -15.77 -5.45 -18.20
CA LEU A 744 -14.46 -6.06 -18.43
C LEU A 744 -14.52 -7.46 -19.04
N ARG A 745 -15.70 -8.11 -19.02
CA ARG A 745 -15.89 -9.49 -19.49
C ARG A 745 -14.87 -10.43 -18.85
N LEU A 746 -14.99 -10.66 -17.54
CA LEU A 746 -14.02 -11.46 -16.78
C LEU A 746 -14.55 -12.90 -16.56
N PRO A 747 -13.66 -13.90 -16.43
CA PRO A 747 -14.04 -15.24 -15.94
C PRO A 747 -14.53 -15.22 -14.49
N GLN A 748 -14.14 -14.22 -13.71
CA GLN A 748 -14.59 -14.02 -12.34
C GLN A 748 -15.00 -12.56 -12.15
N THR A 749 -16.25 -12.34 -11.76
CA THR A 749 -16.73 -11.00 -11.40
C THR A 749 -17.98 -11.12 -10.54
N LEU A 750 -18.19 -10.13 -9.68
CA LEU A 750 -19.36 -10.03 -8.82
C LEU A 750 -19.67 -11.37 -8.08
N GLY A 751 -18.68 -12.07 -7.54
CA GLY A 751 -18.93 -13.31 -6.77
C GLY A 751 -19.41 -14.54 -7.59
N SER A 752 -19.37 -14.46 -8.91
CA SER A 752 -19.53 -15.62 -9.81
C SER A 752 -18.21 -15.92 -10.51
N THR A 753 -18.00 -17.19 -10.85
CA THR A 753 -16.78 -17.68 -11.46
C THR A 753 -17.08 -18.66 -12.59
N VAL A 754 -16.24 -18.61 -13.61
CA VAL A 754 -16.15 -19.56 -14.71
C VAL A 754 -14.69 -20.00 -14.80
N SER A 755 -14.48 -21.30 -14.89
CA SER A 755 -13.19 -21.91 -15.18
C SER A 755 -13.35 -22.85 -16.37
N GLY A 756 -12.25 -23.27 -16.98
CA GLY A 756 -12.31 -24.17 -18.12
C GLY A 756 -11.04 -24.17 -18.94
N LYS A 757 -11.03 -25.04 -19.95
CA LYS A 757 -9.88 -25.23 -20.85
C LYS A 757 -10.34 -25.57 -22.26
N VAL A 758 -9.42 -25.39 -23.19
CA VAL A 758 -9.58 -25.76 -24.59
C VAL A 758 -8.86 -27.08 -24.84
N ASP A 759 -9.59 -28.06 -25.37
CA ASP A 759 -9.02 -29.29 -25.93
C ASP A 759 -8.99 -29.17 -27.46
N GLN A 760 -7.83 -28.80 -28.00
CA GLN A 760 -7.68 -28.63 -29.44
C GLN A 760 -7.74 -29.96 -30.20
N ALA A 761 -7.33 -31.07 -29.57
CA ALA A 761 -7.31 -32.38 -30.23
C ALA A 761 -8.74 -32.93 -30.40
N GLN A 762 -9.56 -32.79 -29.37
CA GLN A 762 -10.97 -33.21 -29.38
C GLN A 762 -11.93 -32.12 -29.91
N ARG A 763 -11.41 -30.94 -30.26
CA ARG A 763 -12.20 -29.77 -30.70
C ARG A 763 -13.33 -29.45 -29.71
N GLN A 764 -12.96 -29.38 -28.44
CA GLN A 764 -13.91 -29.27 -27.34
C GLN A 764 -13.50 -28.13 -26.40
N VAL A 765 -14.49 -27.40 -25.89
CA VAL A 765 -14.31 -26.50 -24.74
C VAL A 765 -15.12 -27.07 -23.58
N THR A 766 -14.48 -27.19 -22.42
CA THR A 766 -15.16 -27.57 -21.17
C THR A 766 -15.03 -26.44 -20.18
N LEU A 767 -16.18 -26.03 -19.62
CA LEU A 767 -16.26 -25.00 -18.60
C LEU A 767 -16.97 -25.53 -17.36
N GLU A 768 -16.63 -24.95 -16.23
CA GLU A 768 -17.35 -25.12 -14.98
C GLU A 768 -17.69 -23.74 -14.44
N THR A 769 -18.97 -23.53 -14.14
CA THR A 769 -19.44 -22.31 -13.51
C THR A 769 -19.73 -22.57 -12.05
N SER A 770 -19.57 -21.56 -11.20
CA SER A 770 -20.07 -21.58 -9.84
C SER A 770 -20.45 -20.18 -9.37
N GLY A 771 -21.31 -20.12 -8.36
CA GLY A 771 -21.81 -18.87 -7.78
C GLY A 771 -23.30 -18.96 -7.50
N ASN A 772 -23.85 -17.87 -6.97
CA ASN A 772 -25.26 -17.78 -6.58
C ASN A 772 -26.08 -16.89 -7.52
N ARG A 773 -25.67 -16.80 -8.79
CA ARG A 773 -26.27 -15.91 -9.78
C ARG A 773 -26.55 -16.62 -11.09
N ARG A 774 -27.59 -16.19 -11.78
CA ARG A 774 -27.81 -16.54 -13.18
C ARG A 774 -26.80 -15.78 -14.03
N LEU A 775 -26.15 -16.46 -14.95
CA LEU A 775 -25.09 -15.90 -15.78
C LEU A 775 -25.49 -15.86 -17.24
N THR A 776 -25.08 -14.83 -17.95
CA THR A 776 -24.92 -14.90 -19.41
C THR A 776 -23.43 -14.98 -19.70
N LEU A 777 -22.99 -16.04 -20.37
CA LEU A 777 -21.59 -16.27 -20.72
C LEU A 777 -21.35 -15.96 -22.19
N ALA A 778 -20.14 -15.52 -22.51
CA ALA A 778 -19.56 -15.58 -23.85
C ALA A 778 -18.39 -16.56 -23.82
N ALA A 779 -18.45 -17.65 -24.58
CA ALA A 779 -17.39 -18.65 -24.67
C ALA A 779 -16.75 -18.64 -26.06
N TRP A 780 -15.43 -18.76 -26.11
CA TRP A 780 -14.69 -18.82 -27.37
C TRP A 780 -14.87 -20.17 -28.05
N TRP A 781 -15.03 -20.14 -29.37
CA TRP A 781 -15.08 -21.31 -30.23
C TRP A 781 -14.26 -21.07 -31.49
N ASP A 782 -13.42 -22.02 -31.91
CA ASP A 782 -12.72 -21.90 -33.19
C ASP A 782 -13.73 -22.11 -34.33
N ALA A 783 -13.95 -21.07 -35.15
CA ALA A 783 -14.84 -21.16 -36.31
C ALA A 783 -14.43 -22.29 -37.28
N GLY A 784 -13.16 -22.66 -37.34
CA GLY A 784 -12.65 -23.76 -38.15
C GLY A 784 -13.07 -25.16 -37.67
N TRP A 785 -13.61 -25.28 -36.45
CA TRP A 785 -14.10 -26.56 -35.93
C TRP A 785 -15.51 -26.93 -36.42
N GLY A 786 -16.20 -26.00 -37.06
CA GLY A 786 -17.54 -26.21 -37.64
C GLY A 786 -18.68 -25.86 -36.69
N LYS A 787 -19.85 -26.43 -36.95
CA LYS A 787 -21.08 -26.22 -36.15
C LYS A 787 -20.86 -26.72 -34.73
N VAL A 788 -21.41 -26.01 -33.76
CA VAL A 788 -21.23 -26.25 -32.33
C VAL A 788 -22.56 -26.45 -31.63
N ARG A 789 -22.58 -27.33 -30.64
CA ARG A 789 -23.65 -27.51 -29.66
C ARG A 789 -23.13 -27.06 -28.31
N VAL A 790 -23.93 -26.25 -27.63
CA VAL A 790 -23.65 -25.83 -26.25
C VAL A 790 -24.53 -26.67 -25.34
N ARG A 791 -23.92 -27.42 -24.42
CA ARG A 791 -24.65 -28.21 -23.42
C ARG A 791 -24.35 -27.72 -22.02
N VAL A 792 -25.39 -27.51 -21.21
CA VAL A 792 -25.31 -27.22 -19.77
C VAL A 792 -25.88 -28.44 -19.03
N ASP A 793 -25.04 -29.09 -18.22
CA ASP A 793 -25.35 -30.34 -17.52
C ASP A 793 -25.94 -31.42 -18.45
N GLY A 794 -25.38 -31.52 -19.66
CA GLY A 794 -25.80 -32.46 -20.70
C GLY A 794 -27.01 -32.02 -21.53
N THR A 795 -27.71 -30.95 -21.14
CA THR A 795 -28.87 -30.42 -21.89
C THR A 795 -28.42 -29.37 -22.90
N GLU A 796 -28.81 -29.52 -24.16
CA GLU A 796 -28.50 -28.53 -25.20
C GLU A 796 -29.25 -27.22 -24.95
N VAL A 797 -28.54 -26.09 -25.00
CA VAL A 797 -29.08 -24.75 -24.77
C VAL A 797 -28.95 -23.86 -26.00
N PRO A 798 -29.90 -22.95 -26.24
CA PRO A 798 -29.79 -21.98 -27.32
C PRO A 798 -28.61 -21.03 -27.06
N HIS A 799 -27.94 -20.66 -28.14
CA HIS A 799 -26.86 -19.68 -28.12
C HIS A 799 -26.96 -18.77 -29.34
N ARG A 800 -26.32 -17.59 -29.24
CA ARG A 800 -26.09 -16.70 -30.37
C ARG A 800 -24.61 -16.52 -30.62
N VAL A 801 -24.25 -16.13 -31.83
CA VAL A 801 -22.87 -15.83 -32.21
C VAL A 801 -22.61 -14.32 -32.08
N ASP A 802 -21.58 -13.94 -31.33
CA ASP A 802 -21.04 -12.58 -31.26
C ASP A 802 -19.65 -12.53 -31.90
N GLN A 803 -19.49 -11.67 -32.92
CA GLN A 803 -18.23 -11.44 -33.64
C GLN A 803 -17.70 -10.00 -33.45
N ALA A 804 -18.35 -9.17 -32.65
CA ALA A 804 -17.95 -7.76 -32.46
C ALA A 804 -16.54 -7.62 -31.85
N SER A 805 -16.02 -8.68 -31.23
CA SER A 805 -14.68 -8.75 -30.65
C SER A 805 -13.57 -9.07 -31.65
N GLY A 806 -13.93 -9.45 -32.89
CA GLY A 806 -13.02 -10.04 -33.88
C GLY A 806 -12.79 -11.54 -33.72
N GLN A 807 -13.40 -12.18 -32.72
CA GLN A 807 -13.36 -13.64 -32.50
C GLN A 807 -14.77 -14.24 -32.51
N HIS A 808 -14.86 -15.54 -32.71
CA HIS A 808 -16.13 -16.27 -32.72
C HIS A 808 -16.53 -16.66 -31.29
N LEU A 809 -17.47 -15.90 -30.71
CA LEU A 809 -17.96 -16.11 -29.35
C LEU A 809 -19.40 -16.62 -29.33
N LEU A 810 -19.66 -17.67 -28.57
CA LEU A 810 -21.00 -18.20 -28.33
C LEU A 810 -21.55 -17.58 -27.04
N VAL A 811 -22.68 -16.90 -27.14
CA VAL A 811 -23.34 -16.25 -26.01
C VAL A 811 -24.60 -17.03 -25.61
N PHE A 812 -24.67 -17.46 -24.36
CA PHE A 812 -25.74 -18.29 -23.83
C PHE A 812 -25.94 -18.06 -22.32
N ASP A 813 -27.09 -18.47 -21.81
CA ASP A 813 -27.42 -18.37 -20.39
C ASP A 813 -27.06 -19.65 -19.62
N VAL A 814 -26.62 -19.47 -18.39
CA VAL A 814 -26.38 -20.53 -17.41
C VAL A 814 -27.21 -20.24 -16.16
N PRO A 815 -27.98 -21.22 -15.63
CA PRO A 815 -28.75 -21.05 -14.41
C PRO A 815 -27.88 -20.72 -13.18
N THR A 816 -28.54 -20.37 -12.08
CA THR A 816 -27.88 -20.17 -10.79
C THR A 816 -27.38 -21.49 -10.23
N GLY A 817 -26.10 -21.54 -9.85
CA GLY A 817 -25.50 -22.68 -9.17
C GLY A 817 -24.17 -23.09 -9.79
N SER A 818 -23.79 -24.34 -9.54
CA SER A 818 -22.62 -24.95 -10.16
C SER A 818 -23.07 -25.81 -11.32
N HIS A 819 -22.51 -25.56 -12.51
CA HIS A 819 -22.91 -26.23 -13.75
C HIS A 819 -21.68 -26.59 -14.57
N ARG A 820 -21.77 -27.73 -15.26
CA ARG A 820 -20.77 -28.12 -16.27
C ARG A 820 -21.27 -27.72 -17.64
N VAL A 821 -20.46 -26.98 -18.38
CA VAL A 821 -20.75 -26.57 -19.75
C VAL A 821 -19.79 -27.25 -20.71
N GLN A 822 -20.32 -27.78 -21.81
CA GLN A 822 -19.55 -28.40 -22.87
C GLN A 822 -19.91 -27.76 -24.22
N LEU A 823 -18.90 -27.32 -24.96
CA LEU A 823 -19.01 -26.92 -26.36
C LEU A 823 -18.30 -27.99 -27.18
N ALA A 824 -19.02 -28.64 -28.07
CA ALA A 824 -18.52 -29.66 -28.97
C ALA A 824 -19.38 -29.68 -30.25
N PRO A 825 -18.92 -30.30 -31.34
CA PRO A 825 -19.68 -30.36 -32.60
C PRO A 825 -21.08 -31.03 -32.50
#